data_AF-A0A1J5T252-F1
#
_entry.id   AF-A0A1J5T252-F1
#
_cell.length_a   1.000
_cell.length_b   1.000
_cell.length_c   1.000
_cell.angle_alpha   90.00
_cell.angle_beta   90.00
_cell.angle_gamma   90.00
#
_symmetry.space_group_name_H-M   'P 1'
#
loop_
_entity.id
_entity.type
_entity.pdbx_description
1 polymer ?
#
loop_
_entity_poly.entity_id
_entity_poly.type
_entity_poly.pdbx_seq_one_letter_code
_entity_poly.pdbx_strand_id
1 'polypeptide(L)'
;MRLSHAYLAIALSWLALWCPSLWAQLPASAVNVAEGGTAAFHVPEAQGTTYQWQHDGVAIAGATDATLFIAKVSSANQGTYSCTATSASGTTTTVVGSLSIGTGNPGYLVGLSSRAFVGSTANDNLIVGFFAAGQPKPYLIRGVGPTLASFGITDPLDAPFLTLFSTTSGVLAANGGWQGDARLQAAFNATGDFPLPATSADTAMLESLGDIRGGSAGYTAQVSTSSGSPGVAIAEIYDDAPSLAPGQRLIAVSSRALVKSGDGILIDGFVVTGHNAMTVLIRAVGPTLAKYGVTGVLQQPVLTLFQINGSQPATEIGSNSGWNGDATLASVFRLVGEFDLPSDSADAALLITLPPGLYTAQVSGANGTSGVALAEVYEVSSGTTTKPTSDKTTPTITWATPSNVTLGTALSATQLNATASYGGVNVPGTFSYTPDAGTVMNTMGPQMLSVTFTPTDATHFNPAYATVSATVVRGTPSYSFRNVKILAGGYIPGVYFHPTEPNLMYARTDIGGIYRWGPKDSHWVPLLDWLTDGFFNGGDAIGLDPTNPNKLYVAVGLYSNSWAGNGEMLISNDQGATFKTVPLNFKNGSNNPGRGMGERIAVDPNMPSIVYFGTRQDGLRVSTDSGNTWPQATGLKVVTSVSIGGGQYMPMGVVSVLPIKASGSSGAATPVVYAAVAGTGLNGNSQALYVTTNGGSTTSTWTAVAGQPSFASAPKPMSPMQAKLGPNGSLYILYGDGAGSDGDTVGQLWKFTPDSSWTSGTWTQIVLPVNVGGPPDQQGFGSVAVDPSHPGTIMVGTLNQYWPTGDVVYRSTDDGVTWRDVSSVKAPGNSSSMSPNLATHDNTNAPYVGAPGTVSTGNWITGLAIDPFNPDHAMYSFGGGLWITHDLTKADPSASSLGIVDWKFEDEGIEETAVNVLLAPPSGSTILLSGIGDVYGFAHTDLTVSPAQGNYKVSQAMPTSMDFQQNMPTTVLRASDGTYGATPLGVISTDGGFTWAGFATMPTGTTTGGGSIAIAADGSSIVWATQDTSSVWYSKDGGKTWTASTGIQAQSQIVADRAKAGVFYGYSGRTGTLTMSTDGGVTFSTIQTGLPIAVPFTPAPTLYSLPDAQGHLWLTAGGNADGLYTNTGSAASPQLTQIAGVQKSTSLGYGKAAPGSSQLTLFIAGTIGTQWGLFRSTDGGASWIRINDDAHQYGGIDHVTGDMRTFGTVYFSGSGRGILWGTSAN
;
A
#
# COMPACT_ATOMS: atom_id res chain seq x y z
N MET A 1 48.27 3.79 5.54
CA MET A 1 49.53 4.46 5.16
C MET A 1 49.42 4.79 3.68
N ARG A 2 49.08 6.02 3.27
CA ARG A 2 49.83 7.30 3.25
C ARG A 2 50.63 7.52 1.94
N LEU A 3 50.24 8.62 1.27
CA LEU A 3 51.01 9.56 0.45
C LEU A 3 51.28 9.17 -1.02
N SER A 4 51.12 10.05 -2.03
CA SER A 4 50.70 11.46 -2.09
C SER A 4 50.58 11.90 -3.56
N HIS A 5 49.44 12.48 -3.96
CA HIS A 5 49.27 13.24 -5.20
C HIS A 5 49.41 14.74 -4.90
N ALA A 6 50.65 15.19 -4.71
CA ALA A 6 50.99 16.59 -4.43
C ALA A 6 52.16 17.03 -5.31
N TYR A 7 51.95 17.17 -6.64
CA TYR A 7 52.96 17.76 -7.54
C TYR A 7 52.41 18.56 -8.73
N LEU A 8 51.10 18.86 -8.80
CA LEU A 8 50.56 19.68 -9.90
C LEU A 8 50.00 21.06 -9.47
N ALA A 9 49.75 21.29 -8.18
CA ALA A 9 49.24 22.58 -7.68
C ALA A 9 50.33 23.58 -7.23
N ILE A 10 51.58 23.14 -7.09
CA ILE A 10 52.70 24.00 -6.65
C ILE A 10 53.49 24.57 -7.84
N ALA A 11 53.29 24.05 -9.05
CA ALA A 11 53.94 24.56 -10.26
C ALA A 11 53.28 25.83 -10.84
N LEU A 12 52.07 26.20 -10.40
CA LEU A 12 51.34 27.37 -10.89
C LEU A 12 51.46 28.61 -9.98
N SER A 13 51.93 28.46 -8.75
CA SER A 13 52.14 29.60 -7.83
C SER A 13 53.52 30.27 -7.96
N TRP A 14 54.44 29.70 -8.75
CA TRP A 14 55.77 30.28 -9.00
C TRP A 14 55.93 30.97 -10.36
N LEU A 15 54.91 30.89 -11.24
CA LEU A 15 54.94 31.48 -12.58
C LEU A 15 54.23 32.84 -12.70
N ALA A 16 53.54 33.30 -11.65
CA ALA A 16 52.86 34.60 -11.64
C ALA A 16 53.77 35.81 -11.38
N LEU A 17 55.06 35.59 -11.10
CA LEU A 17 55.97 36.67 -10.68
C LEU A 17 56.70 37.39 -11.83
N TRP A 18 56.60 36.91 -13.09
CA TRP A 18 57.46 37.42 -14.17
C TRP A 18 56.79 37.56 -15.55
N CYS A 19 55.46 37.62 -15.69
CA CYS A 19 54.83 37.74 -17.02
C CYS A 19 53.63 38.71 -17.06
N PRO A 20 53.76 39.91 -17.68
CA PRO A 20 52.67 40.88 -17.84
C PRO A 20 51.48 40.37 -18.66
N SER A 21 51.64 39.34 -19.50
CA SER A 21 50.58 38.82 -20.37
C SER A 21 49.44 38.11 -19.63
N LEU A 22 49.61 37.78 -18.34
CA LEU A 22 48.54 37.24 -17.49
C LEU A 22 47.62 38.32 -16.89
N TRP A 23 47.91 39.61 -17.12
CA TRP A 23 47.14 40.73 -16.56
C TRP A 23 45.90 41.10 -17.39
N ALA A 24 45.72 40.51 -18.57
CA ALA A 24 44.58 40.76 -19.45
C ALA A 24 43.26 40.10 -18.99
N GLN A 25 43.24 39.44 -17.82
CA GLN A 25 42.08 38.72 -17.28
C GLN A 25 41.45 39.35 -16.03
N LEU A 26 41.89 40.55 -15.58
CA LEU A 26 41.22 41.26 -14.48
C LEU A 26 39.89 41.86 -14.98
N PRO A 27 38.75 41.61 -14.30
CA PRO A 27 37.49 42.24 -14.67
C PRO A 27 37.57 43.76 -14.42
N ALA A 28 37.16 44.56 -15.40
CA ALA A 28 37.12 46.02 -15.26
C ALA A 28 36.14 46.41 -14.14
N SER A 29 36.61 47.20 -13.18
CA SER A 29 35.82 47.65 -12.02
C SER A 29 35.21 49.03 -12.25
N ALA A 30 33.92 49.22 -11.97
CA ALA A 30 33.29 50.56 -12.00
C ALA A 30 33.43 51.23 -10.63
N VAL A 31 34.10 52.38 -10.56
CA VAL A 31 34.28 53.18 -9.35
C VAL A 31 33.37 54.41 -9.46
N ASN A 32 32.46 54.59 -8.49
CA ASN A 32 31.54 55.72 -8.44
C ASN A 32 31.81 56.55 -7.19
N VAL A 33 32.12 57.84 -7.34
CA VAL A 33 32.46 58.73 -6.20
C VAL A 33 31.74 60.08 -6.32
N ALA A 34 31.51 60.76 -5.19
CA ALA A 34 30.96 62.11 -5.19
C ALA A 34 31.97 63.15 -5.71
N GLU A 35 31.48 64.26 -6.26
CA GLU A 35 32.34 65.38 -6.66
C GLU A 35 33.12 65.91 -5.45
N GLY A 36 34.45 66.02 -5.59
CA GLY A 36 35.40 66.37 -4.52
C GLY A 36 35.94 65.18 -3.72
N GLY A 37 35.44 63.95 -3.95
CA GLY A 37 35.90 62.72 -3.30
C GLY A 37 37.25 62.19 -3.82
N THR A 38 37.70 61.04 -3.28
CA THR A 38 38.93 60.37 -3.73
C THR A 38 38.60 59.02 -4.35
N ALA A 39 39.09 58.75 -5.56
CA ALA A 39 39.00 57.45 -6.22
C ALA A 39 40.36 56.76 -6.23
N ALA A 40 40.37 55.43 -6.19
CA ALA A 40 41.59 54.64 -6.30
C ALA A 40 41.40 53.47 -7.27
N PHE A 41 42.40 53.23 -8.11
CA PHE A 41 42.48 52.07 -9.00
C PHE A 41 43.77 51.32 -8.71
N HIS A 42 43.71 49.99 -8.65
CA HIS A 42 44.84 49.15 -8.23
C HIS A 42 45.14 48.05 -9.24
N VAL A 43 46.43 47.77 -9.45
CA VAL A 43 46.93 46.56 -10.11
C VAL A 43 47.91 45.84 -9.18
N PRO A 44 48.01 44.49 -9.22
CA PRO A 44 48.91 43.74 -8.34
C PRO A 44 50.37 44.20 -8.46
N GLU A 45 51.04 44.36 -7.32
CA GLU A 45 52.44 44.80 -7.28
C GLU A 45 53.40 43.64 -7.58
N ALA A 46 54.24 43.79 -8.61
CA ALA A 46 55.26 42.81 -9.00
C ALA A 46 56.68 43.41 -8.99
N GLN A 47 57.66 42.66 -8.43
CA GLN A 47 59.06 43.09 -8.35
C GLN A 47 59.66 43.31 -9.75
N GLY A 48 60.35 44.45 -9.93
CA GLY A 48 61.02 44.79 -11.21
C GLY A 48 60.09 45.23 -12.35
N THR A 49 58.83 45.56 -12.03
CA THR A 49 57.83 46.06 -13.00
C THR A 49 57.65 47.56 -12.85
N THR A 50 57.57 48.28 -13.97
CA THR A 50 57.25 49.72 -14.03
C THR A 50 55.84 49.92 -14.57
N TYR A 51 55.11 50.90 -14.04
CA TYR A 51 53.71 51.15 -14.37
C TYR A 51 53.54 52.53 -15.04
N GLN A 52 52.54 52.66 -15.88
CA GLN A 52 52.08 53.93 -16.42
C GLN A 52 50.56 53.92 -16.57
N TRP A 53 49.87 54.72 -15.76
CA TRP A 53 48.42 54.87 -15.84
C TRP A 53 47.99 55.79 -16.98
N GLN A 54 46.81 55.51 -17.54
CA GLN A 54 46.18 56.27 -18.61
C GLN A 54 44.70 56.52 -18.28
N HIS A 55 44.21 57.72 -18.61
CA HIS A 55 42.79 58.09 -18.57
C HIS A 55 42.30 58.27 -20.01
N ASP A 56 41.30 57.50 -20.41
CA ASP A 56 40.75 57.42 -21.78
C ASP A 56 41.82 57.27 -22.87
N GLY A 57 42.86 56.47 -22.59
CA GLY A 57 43.97 56.19 -23.50
C GLY A 57 45.09 57.23 -23.51
N VAL A 58 45.03 58.25 -22.66
CA VAL A 58 46.07 59.29 -22.53
C VAL A 58 46.85 59.09 -21.22
N ALA A 59 48.19 59.06 -21.29
CA ALA A 59 49.04 58.86 -20.11
C ALA A 59 48.87 59.96 -19.06
N ILE A 60 48.61 59.56 -17.81
CA ILE A 60 48.54 60.45 -16.65
C ILE A 60 49.97 60.67 -16.16
N ALA A 61 50.47 61.91 -16.30
CA ALA A 61 51.85 62.24 -15.96
C ALA A 61 52.17 61.93 -14.48
N GLY A 62 53.26 61.18 -14.24
CA GLY A 62 53.75 60.85 -12.89
C GLY A 62 53.02 59.70 -12.18
N ALA A 63 51.96 59.14 -12.77
CA ALA A 63 51.24 58.01 -12.21
C ALA A 63 51.93 56.68 -12.58
N THR A 64 52.96 56.32 -11.82
CA THR A 64 53.82 55.15 -12.09
C THR A 64 53.80 54.08 -10.99
N ASP A 65 52.96 54.25 -9.98
CA ASP A 65 52.78 53.29 -8.88
C ASP A 65 51.74 52.21 -9.25
N ALA A 66 51.76 51.09 -8.54
CA ALA A 66 50.78 50.01 -8.70
C ALA A 66 49.34 50.42 -8.33
N THR A 67 49.17 51.54 -7.61
CA THR A 67 47.87 52.14 -7.28
C THR A 67 47.83 53.59 -7.77
N LEU A 68 46.80 53.95 -8.53
CA LEU A 68 46.48 55.33 -8.89
C LEU A 68 45.47 55.89 -7.90
N PHE A 69 45.81 57.00 -7.25
CA PHE A 69 44.87 57.80 -6.45
C PHE A 69 44.50 59.10 -7.18
N ILE A 70 43.20 59.37 -7.24
CA ILE A 70 42.65 60.62 -7.78
C ILE A 70 41.94 61.32 -6.63
N ALA A 71 42.59 62.31 -6.03
CA ALA A 71 41.97 63.14 -5.01
C ALA A 71 41.15 64.27 -5.65
N LYS A 72 40.07 64.70 -4.99
CA LYS A 72 39.17 65.77 -5.47
C LYS A 72 38.61 65.52 -6.87
N VAL A 73 38.03 64.34 -7.05
CA VAL A 73 37.42 63.90 -8.30
C VAL A 73 36.39 64.92 -8.80
N SER A 74 36.55 65.36 -10.05
CA SER A 74 35.67 66.30 -10.74
C SER A 74 35.13 65.69 -12.02
N SER A 75 34.16 66.35 -12.66
CA SER A 75 33.58 65.88 -13.92
C SER A 75 34.62 65.58 -15.02
N ALA A 76 35.78 66.25 -14.99
CA ALA A 76 36.90 66.01 -15.90
C ALA A 76 37.66 64.70 -15.65
N ASN A 77 37.46 64.06 -14.49
CA ASN A 77 38.07 62.77 -14.13
C ASN A 77 37.17 61.58 -14.48
N GLN A 78 35.95 61.80 -14.99
CA GLN A 78 35.10 60.70 -15.43
C GLN A 78 35.69 60.06 -16.69
N GLY A 79 35.63 58.74 -16.79
CA GLY A 79 36.17 58.01 -17.94
C GLY A 79 36.86 56.70 -17.56
N THR A 80 37.52 56.09 -18.52
CA THR A 80 38.14 54.77 -18.40
C THR A 80 39.60 54.89 -17.96
N TYR A 81 39.99 54.12 -16.96
CA TYR A 81 41.35 54.05 -16.45
C TYR A 81 42.00 52.72 -16.82
N SER A 82 43.15 52.81 -17.48
CA SER A 82 43.97 51.65 -17.88
C SER A 82 45.41 51.81 -17.36
N CYS A 83 46.09 50.69 -17.14
CA CYS A 83 47.47 50.70 -16.68
C CYS A 83 48.34 49.88 -17.64
N THR A 84 49.47 50.46 -18.04
CA THR A 84 50.51 49.77 -18.80
C THR A 84 51.62 49.34 -17.86
N ALA A 85 51.88 48.04 -17.78
CA ALA A 85 52.95 47.48 -16.97
C ALA A 85 54.05 46.90 -17.86
N THR A 86 55.30 47.25 -17.56
CA THR A 86 56.50 46.83 -18.30
C THR A 86 57.49 46.15 -17.36
N SER A 87 57.88 44.94 -17.71
CA SER A 87 58.94 44.18 -17.02
C SER A 87 59.93 43.62 -18.06
N ALA A 88 60.96 42.89 -17.60
CA ALA A 88 61.97 42.29 -18.47
C ALA A 88 61.41 41.25 -19.48
N SER A 89 60.19 40.76 -19.29
CA SER A 89 59.53 39.76 -20.13
C SER A 89 58.50 40.33 -21.12
N GLY A 90 58.19 41.64 -21.08
CA GLY A 90 57.31 42.31 -22.03
C GLY A 90 56.54 43.50 -21.46
N THR A 91 55.65 44.07 -22.27
CA THR A 91 54.74 45.16 -21.89
C THR A 91 53.29 44.74 -22.14
N THR A 92 52.37 45.06 -21.22
CA THR A 92 50.92 44.84 -21.39
C THR A 92 50.14 46.04 -20.86
N THR A 93 49.08 46.41 -21.58
CA THR A 93 48.12 47.45 -21.16
C THR A 93 46.75 46.80 -20.93
N THR A 94 46.18 47.02 -19.75
CA THR A 94 44.86 46.49 -19.37
C THR A 94 43.96 47.62 -18.89
N VAL A 95 42.68 47.61 -19.30
CA VAL A 95 41.64 48.46 -18.71
C VAL A 95 41.33 47.97 -17.30
N VAL A 96 41.59 48.79 -16.28
CA VAL A 96 41.44 48.43 -14.87
C VAL A 96 40.05 48.79 -14.35
N GLY A 97 39.46 49.87 -14.86
CA GLY A 97 38.12 50.29 -14.43
C GLY A 97 37.63 51.59 -15.08
N SER A 98 36.42 52.03 -14.71
CA SER A 98 35.84 53.31 -15.14
C SER A 98 35.40 54.14 -13.93
N LEU A 99 35.63 55.46 -13.97
CA LEU A 99 35.18 56.41 -12.94
C LEU A 99 33.91 57.15 -13.39
N SER A 100 32.88 57.17 -12.56
CA SER A 100 31.72 58.05 -12.75
C SER A 100 31.37 58.83 -11.46
N ILE A 101 30.67 59.96 -11.61
CA ILE A 101 30.25 60.79 -10.47
C ILE A 101 28.73 60.67 -10.28
N GLY A 102 28.31 60.22 -9.10
CA GLY A 102 26.89 60.03 -8.76
C GLY A 102 26.40 61.02 -7.71
N THR A 103 25.23 61.62 -7.93
CA THR A 103 24.56 62.49 -6.95
C THR A 103 23.48 61.72 -6.16
N GLY A 104 23.74 61.47 -4.86
CA GLY A 104 22.70 61.32 -3.83
C GLY A 104 22.28 59.91 -3.37
N ASN A 105 23.09 59.20 -2.58
CA ASN A 105 22.62 58.02 -1.81
C ASN A 105 22.77 58.26 -0.28
N PRO A 106 21.70 58.20 0.54
CA PRO A 106 21.80 58.25 2.01
C PRO A 106 22.61 57.07 2.56
N GLY A 107 23.16 57.17 3.79
CA GLY A 107 23.87 56.06 4.44
C GLY A 107 22.94 54.92 4.85
N TYR A 108 23.40 53.66 4.84
CA TYR A 108 22.62 52.47 5.24
C TYR A 108 23.49 51.28 5.68
N LEU A 109 22.87 50.27 6.30
CA LEU A 109 23.54 49.04 6.79
C LEU A 109 23.58 47.94 5.70
N VAL A 110 24.72 47.26 5.56
CA VAL A 110 24.92 46.19 4.53
C VAL A 110 25.48 44.86 5.03
N GLY A 111 26.03 44.84 6.24
CA GLY A 111 26.58 43.62 6.83
C GLY A 111 26.43 43.67 8.33
N LEU A 112 25.99 42.56 8.90
CA LEU A 112 25.67 42.40 10.31
C LEU A 112 26.28 41.11 10.82
N SER A 113 26.96 41.18 11.95
CA SER A 113 27.58 40.01 12.57
C SER A 113 27.41 40.09 14.07
N SER A 114 27.07 38.99 14.71
CA SER A 114 27.01 38.91 16.17
C SER A 114 27.86 37.77 16.67
N ARG A 115 28.85 38.07 17.50
CA ARG A 115 29.70 37.09 18.18
C ARG A 115 29.28 36.99 19.63
N ALA A 116 29.01 35.76 20.08
CA ALA A 116 28.72 35.51 21.49
C ALA A 116 29.01 34.06 21.89
N PHE A 117 28.94 33.79 23.18
CA PHE A 117 28.95 32.43 23.72
C PHE A 117 27.60 31.76 23.50
N VAL A 118 27.61 30.57 22.90
CA VAL A 118 26.45 29.67 22.73
C VAL A 118 26.52 28.57 23.77
N GLY A 119 25.53 28.50 24.65
CA GLY A 119 25.44 27.46 25.68
C GLY A 119 24.76 26.18 25.22
N SER A 120 24.65 25.21 26.14
CA SER A 120 24.08 23.89 25.89
C SER A 120 22.57 23.81 26.16
N THR A 121 21.95 24.91 26.59
CA THR A 121 20.49 25.00 26.84
C THR A 121 19.82 25.95 25.86
N ALA A 122 18.51 25.78 25.65
CA ALA A 122 17.75 26.61 24.70
C ALA A 122 17.78 28.12 25.04
N ASN A 123 18.01 28.48 26.30
CA ASN A 123 18.10 29.86 26.77
C ASN A 123 19.44 30.53 26.44
N ASP A 124 20.48 29.75 26.13
CA ASP A 124 21.83 30.22 25.89
C ASP A 124 22.21 30.21 24.40
N ASN A 125 21.23 30.04 23.51
CA ASN A 125 21.46 30.13 22.07
C ASN A 125 21.80 31.57 21.66
N LEU A 126 22.65 31.72 20.65
CA LEU A 126 22.85 33.01 19.99
C LEU A 126 21.66 33.26 19.06
N ILE A 127 20.90 34.31 19.36
CA ILE A 127 19.68 34.66 18.62
C ILE A 127 19.88 36.05 18.04
N VAL A 128 19.88 36.16 16.71
CA VAL A 128 20.05 37.41 15.97
C VAL A 128 18.78 37.74 15.22
N GLY A 129 18.02 38.69 15.74
CA GLY A 129 16.90 39.33 15.06
C GLY A 129 17.40 40.38 14.07
N PHE A 130 16.80 40.45 12.89
CA PHE A 130 17.10 41.48 11.89
C PHE A 130 15.87 41.79 11.03
N PHE A 131 15.86 43.00 10.45
CA PHE A 131 14.81 43.42 9.53
C PHE A 131 15.39 43.66 8.13
N ALA A 132 14.78 43.04 7.12
CA ALA A 132 15.04 43.33 5.72
C ALA A 132 13.89 44.17 5.16
N ALA A 133 14.20 45.38 4.69
CA ALA A 133 13.26 46.26 4.01
C ALA A 133 13.29 46.02 2.50
N GLY A 134 12.15 46.18 1.84
CA GLY A 134 12.01 46.10 0.39
C GLY A 134 11.64 44.71 -0.13
N GLN A 135 11.61 44.58 -1.46
CA GLN A 135 11.26 43.33 -2.16
C GLN A 135 12.25 42.20 -1.84
N PRO A 136 11.82 40.91 -1.83
CA PRO A 136 12.67 39.78 -1.49
C PRO A 136 13.93 39.69 -2.36
N LYS A 137 15.09 39.48 -1.71
CA LYS A 137 16.39 39.28 -2.37
C LYS A 137 17.27 38.29 -1.58
N PRO A 138 18.26 37.64 -2.21
CA PRO A 138 19.11 36.69 -1.50
C PRO A 138 19.96 37.38 -0.42
N TYR A 139 19.88 36.82 0.79
CA TYR A 139 20.78 37.13 1.91
C TYR A 139 21.56 35.88 2.26
N LEU A 140 22.87 36.06 2.45
CA LEU A 140 23.74 35.03 2.97
C LEU A 140 23.69 35.06 4.50
N ILE A 141 23.29 33.96 5.13
CA ILE A 141 23.26 33.80 6.58
C ILE A 141 24.26 32.71 6.98
N ARG A 142 25.13 32.99 7.94
CA ARG A 142 26.18 32.07 8.41
C ARG A 142 26.14 31.87 9.92
N GLY A 143 26.46 30.65 10.35
CA GLY A 143 26.78 30.29 11.72
C GLY A 143 28.19 29.70 11.76
N VAL A 144 29.16 30.50 12.20
CA VAL A 144 30.59 30.17 12.18
C VAL A 144 31.04 29.78 13.58
N GLY A 145 31.61 28.58 13.70
CA GLY A 145 32.12 28.01 14.94
C GLY A 145 33.56 27.53 14.74
N PRO A 146 33.80 26.34 14.13
CA PRO A 146 35.14 25.76 14.06
C PRO A 146 36.19 26.65 13.38
N THR A 147 35.80 27.44 12.38
CA THR A 147 36.73 28.33 11.65
C THR A 147 37.29 29.44 12.55
N LEU A 148 36.62 29.79 13.65
CA LEU A 148 37.05 30.84 14.58
C LEU A 148 38.38 30.53 15.30
N ALA A 149 38.76 29.25 15.42
CA ALA A 149 40.06 28.85 15.95
C ALA A 149 41.23 29.50 15.18
N SER A 150 41.06 29.69 13.86
CA SER A 150 42.07 30.33 13.00
C SER A 150 42.26 31.82 13.27
N PHE A 151 41.28 32.45 13.92
CA PHE A 151 41.29 33.85 14.34
C PHE A 151 41.69 34.04 15.80
N GLY A 152 42.20 32.99 16.46
CA GLY A 152 42.69 33.05 17.83
C GLY A 152 41.60 32.93 18.91
N ILE A 153 40.37 32.58 18.54
CA ILE A 153 39.31 32.25 19.52
C ILE A 153 39.64 30.92 20.18
N THR A 154 39.72 30.94 21.51
CA THR A 154 40.25 29.82 22.30
C THR A 154 39.23 28.71 22.58
N ASP A 155 37.93 28.99 22.46
CA ASP A 155 36.83 28.08 22.74
C ASP A 155 35.70 28.21 21.67
N PRO A 156 35.96 27.85 20.40
CA PRO A 156 34.97 27.95 19.33
C PRO A 156 33.86 26.88 19.46
N LEU A 157 32.67 27.18 18.95
CA LEU A 157 31.57 26.22 18.89
C LEU A 157 31.86 25.13 17.85
N ASP A 158 31.97 23.86 18.27
CA ASP A 158 32.43 22.77 17.38
C ASP A 158 31.44 22.37 16.26
N ALA A 159 30.12 22.54 16.47
CA ALA A 159 29.10 22.12 15.51
C ALA A 159 27.89 23.08 15.55
N PRO A 160 27.97 24.24 14.87
CA PRO A 160 26.87 25.20 14.82
C PRO A 160 25.69 24.68 13.99
N PHE A 161 24.49 24.76 14.55
CA PHE A 161 23.22 24.50 13.87
C PHE A 161 22.43 25.80 13.75
N LEU A 162 22.15 26.21 12.52
CA LEU A 162 21.52 27.49 12.18
C LEU A 162 20.05 27.26 11.80
N THR A 163 19.15 27.95 12.49
CA THR A 163 17.71 27.97 12.15
C THR A 163 17.28 29.40 11.88
N LEU A 164 16.65 29.64 10.74
CA LEU A 164 16.10 30.93 10.35
C LEU A 164 14.59 30.93 10.55
N PHE A 165 14.08 31.95 11.22
CA PHE A 165 12.66 32.16 11.47
C PHE A 165 12.17 33.44 10.78
N SER A 166 10.93 33.44 10.34
CA SER A 166 10.16 34.66 10.02
C SER A 166 9.20 34.97 11.15
N THR A 167 9.04 36.26 11.45
CA THR A 167 8.01 36.73 12.40
C THR A 167 6.58 36.44 11.94
N THR A 168 6.36 36.00 10.70
CA THR A 168 5.03 35.73 10.13
C THR A 168 4.73 34.25 9.84
N SER A 169 5.75 33.42 9.60
CA SER A 169 5.59 32.04 9.10
C SER A 169 6.33 30.96 9.90
N GLY A 170 7.01 31.32 11.00
CA GLY A 170 7.78 30.37 11.81
C GLY A 170 9.13 30.03 11.17
N VAL A 171 9.60 28.77 11.29
CA VAL A 171 10.90 28.34 10.71
C VAL A 171 10.83 28.43 9.18
N LEU A 172 11.70 29.24 8.58
CA LEU A 172 11.90 29.36 7.13
C LEU A 172 12.89 28.33 6.60
N ALA A 173 14.01 28.15 7.30
CA ALA A 173 15.10 27.28 6.90
C ALA A 173 15.88 26.80 8.13
N ALA A 174 16.52 25.64 8.04
CA ALA A 174 17.41 25.14 9.08
C ALA A 174 18.55 24.34 8.44
N ASN A 175 19.78 24.53 8.93
CA ASN A 175 20.96 23.86 8.41
C ASN A 175 22.02 23.56 9.49
N GLY A 176 22.55 22.34 9.48
CA GLY A 176 23.61 21.86 10.36
C GLY A 176 25.00 21.74 9.71
N GLY A 177 25.19 22.31 8.52
CA GLY A 177 26.50 22.37 7.86
C GLY A 177 26.42 22.87 6.41
N TRP A 178 27.44 23.56 5.91
CA TRP A 178 27.41 24.15 4.56
C TRP A 178 27.94 23.24 3.43
N GLN A 179 28.65 22.16 3.78
CA GLN A 179 29.04 21.01 2.92
C GLN A 179 29.76 21.33 1.59
N GLY A 180 30.33 22.51 1.41
CA GLY A 180 30.97 22.87 0.14
C GLY A 180 29.99 23.22 -0.99
N ASP A 181 28.73 23.61 -0.69
CA ASP A 181 27.74 23.99 -1.73
C ASP A 181 28.31 25.12 -2.62
N ALA A 182 28.33 24.88 -3.94
CA ALA A 182 28.92 25.78 -4.92
C ALA A 182 28.21 27.15 -5.00
N ARG A 183 26.92 27.23 -4.67
CA ARG A 183 26.15 28.49 -4.59
C ARG A 183 26.55 29.29 -3.35
N LEU A 184 26.69 28.63 -2.21
CA LEU A 184 27.19 29.26 -0.98
C LEU A 184 28.65 29.71 -1.16
N GLN A 185 29.47 28.91 -1.83
CA GLN A 185 30.84 29.28 -2.16
C GLN A 185 30.92 30.53 -3.07
N ALA A 186 30.01 30.66 -4.03
CA ALA A 186 29.90 31.85 -4.86
C ALA A 186 29.44 33.07 -4.06
N ALA A 187 28.47 32.89 -3.16
CA ALA A 187 28.00 33.95 -2.26
C ALA A 187 29.11 34.42 -1.30
N PHE A 188 29.90 33.51 -0.72
CA PHE A 188 31.07 33.86 0.11
C PHE A 188 32.06 34.75 -0.64
N ASN A 189 32.32 34.43 -1.91
CA ASN A 189 33.20 35.23 -2.76
C ASN A 189 32.58 36.60 -3.11
N ALA A 190 31.26 36.66 -3.28
CA ALA A 190 30.54 37.89 -3.61
C ALA A 190 30.48 38.87 -2.42
N THR A 191 30.34 38.36 -1.19
CA THR A 191 30.29 39.18 0.03
C THR A 191 31.68 39.59 0.54
N GLY A 192 32.76 39.04 -0.01
CA GLY A 192 34.14 39.39 0.33
C GLY A 192 34.58 38.94 1.74
N ASP A 193 33.87 37.98 2.32
CA ASP A 193 34.14 37.47 3.67
C ASP A 193 35.21 36.36 3.65
N PHE A 194 35.80 36.04 4.81
CA PHE A 194 36.81 35.00 4.89
C PHE A 194 36.24 33.63 4.47
N PRO A 195 37.04 32.81 3.78
CA PRO A 195 36.56 31.53 3.26
C PRO A 195 36.34 30.53 4.40
N LEU A 196 35.21 29.82 4.36
CA LEU A 196 34.99 28.64 5.18
C LEU A 196 35.63 27.41 4.48
N PRO A 197 36.31 26.51 5.21
CA PRO A 197 36.78 25.24 4.64
C PRO A 197 35.60 24.33 4.28
N ALA A 198 35.60 23.70 3.10
CA ALA A 198 34.51 22.81 2.64
C ALA A 198 34.25 21.61 3.57
N THR A 199 35.26 21.24 4.38
CA THR A 199 35.17 20.17 5.38
C THR A 199 34.79 20.67 6.78
N SER A 200 34.56 21.97 6.95
CA SER A 200 34.19 22.54 8.25
C SER A 200 32.74 22.20 8.62
N ALA A 201 32.48 22.05 9.92
CA ALA A 201 31.13 21.93 10.46
C ALA A 201 30.42 23.28 10.63
N ASP A 202 31.03 24.39 10.16
CA ASP A 202 30.32 25.67 10.02
C ASP A 202 29.02 25.49 9.21
N THR A 203 28.05 26.36 9.43
CA THR A 203 26.75 26.31 8.75
C THR A 203 26.48 27.61 8.00
N ALA A 204 25.80 27.51 6.85
CA ALA A 204 25.42 28.65 6.05
C ALA A 204 24.16 28.33 5.22
N MET A 205 23.41 29.37 4.87
CA MET A 205 22.23 29.29 4.00
C MET A 205 22.11 30.58 3.16
N LEU A 206 21.46 30.47 2.01
CA LEU A 206 21.18 31.59 1.12
C LEU A 206 19.67 31.66 0.91
N GLU A 207 19.02 32.65 1.52
CA GLU A 207 17.57 32.75 1.58
C GLU A 207 17.08 34.06 0.98
N SER A 208 15.95 34.03 0.27
CA SER A 208 15.35 35.25 -0.30
C SER A 208 14.50 35.95 0.76
N LEU A 209 15.00 37.04 1.33
CA LEU A 209 14.39 37.77 2.44
C LEU A 209 13.97 39.19 2.00
N GLY A 210 12.83 39.65 2.54
CA GLY A 210 12.16 40.90 2.18
C GLY A 210 10.63 40.73 2.18
N ASP A 211 9.91 41.82 2.02
CA ASP A 211 8.44 41.83 1.86
C ASP A 211 8.09 42.05 0.38
N ILE A 212 7.31 41.16 -0.21
CA ILE A 212 6.84 41.26 -1.61
C ILE A 212 6.00 42.52 -1.88
N ARG A 213 5.60 43.25 -0.83
CA ARG A 213 4.92 44.55 -0.93
C ARG A 213 5.85 45.76 -0.76
N GLY A 214 7.16 45.54 -0.61
CA GLY A 214 8.16 46.58 -0.39
C GLY A 214 8.22 47.14 1.03
N GLY A 215 7.58 46.47 2.00
CA GLY A 215 7.65 46.78 3.43
C GLY A 215 8.90 46.20 4.11
N SER A 216 8.94 46.27 5.44
CA SER A 216 10.00 45.67 6.26
C SER A 216 9.53 44.34 6.86
N ALA A 217 10.27 43.26 6.61
CA ALA A 217 10.01 41.94 7.17
C ALA A 217 11.03 41.61 8.26
N GLY A 218 10.55 41.10 9.40
CA GLY A 218 11.39 40.69 10.53
C GLY A 218 11.76 39.21 10.46
N TYR A 219 13.02 38.92 10.78
CA TYR A 219 13.60 37.59 10.78
C TYR A 219 14.42 37.34 12.04
N THR A 220 14.66 36.07 12.35
CA THR A 220 15.54 35.67 13.45
C THR A 220 16.43 34.51 13.01
N ALA A 221 17.74 34.70 13.06
CA ALA A 221 18.73 33.65 12.89
C ALA A 221 19.17 33.14 14.26
N GLN A 222 18.96 31.85 14.53
CA GLN A 222 19.34 31.21 15.78
C GLN A 222 20.48 30.23 15.54
N VAL A 223 21.61 30.44 16.21
CA VAL A 223 22.74 29.51 16.24
C VAL A 223 22.71 28.75 17.57
N SER A 224 22.63 27.43 17.45
CA SER A 224 22.62 26.47 18.55
C SER A 224 23.74 25.43 18.36
N THR A 225 24.00 24.63 19.39
CA THR A 225 24.93 23.49 19.30
C THR A 225 24.19 22.22 18.88
N SER A 226 24.63 21.54 17.80
CA SER A 226 24.11 20.21 17.45
C SER A 226 24.87 19.07 18.15
N SER A 227 26.04 19.34 18.71
CA SER A 227 26.85 18.37 19.48
C SER A 227 26.55 18.38 20.98
N GLY A 228 25.88 19.41 21.48
CA GLY A 228 25.66 19.65 22.91
C GLY A 228 26.84 20.33 23.62
N SER A 229 27.99 20.46 22.96
CA SER A 229 29.16 21.20 23.47
C SER A 229 28.93 22.70 23.29
N PRO A 230 29.02 23.52 24.36
CA PRO A 230 28.91 24.97 24.26
C PRO A 230 30.23 25.58 23.76
N GLY A 231 30.19 26.80 23.22
CA GLY A 231 31.37 27.49 22.71
C GLY A 231 31.02 28.83 22.04
N VAL A 232 32.01 29.59 21.59
CA VAL A 232 31.83 30.88 20.91
C VAL A 232 31.48 30.66 19.44
N ALA A 233 30.44 31.35 18.96
CA ALA A 233 30.05 31.36 17.55
C ALA A 233 29.84 32.79 17.04
N ILE A 234 29.91 32.96 15.73
CA ILE A 234 29.46 34.16 15.02
C ILE A 234 28.24 33.82 14.18
N ALA A 235 27.18 34.61 14.30
CA ALA A 235 26.06 34.63 13.37
C ALA A 235 26.18 35.84 12.45
N GLU A 236 26.18 35.65 11.13
CA GLU A 236 26.42 36.72 10.14
C GLU A 236 25.28 36.78 9.14
N ILE A 237 24.88 38.00 8.75
CA ILE A 237 23.86 38.28 7.74
C ILE A 237 24.44 39.28 6.75
N TYR A 238 24.63 38.84 5.51
CA TYR A 238 25.17 39.64 4.42
C TYR A 238 24.15 39.81 3.30
N ASP A 239 24.14 41.02 2.75
CA ASP A 239 23.46 41.33 1.50
C ASP A 239 24.29 40.82 0.31
N ASP A 240 23.85 39.72 -0.33
CA ASP A 240 24.61 38.98 -1.37
C ASP A 240 24.67 39.73 -2.73
N ALA A 241 23.92 40.84 -2.86
CA ALA A 241 23.97 41.72 -4.03
C ALA A 241 23.53 43.15 -3.65
N PRO A 242 24.46 44.03 -3.22
CA PRO A 242 24.12 45.42 -2.91
C PRO A 242 23.76 46.17 -4.20
N SER A 243 22.53 46.03 -4.68
CA SER A 243 21.99 46.91 -5.71
C SER A 243 21.85 48.31 -5.11
N LEU A 244 22.31 49.34 -5.82
CA LEU A 244 22.20 50.75 -5.42
C LEU A 244 20.73 51.27 -5.46
N ALA A 245 19.74 50.38 -5.55
CA ALA A 245 18.32 50.75 -5.63
C ALA A 245 17.81 51.19 -4.25
N PRO A 246 17.30 52.41 -4.10
CA PRO A 246 16.74 52.89 -2.83
C PRO A 246 15.50 52.06 -2.46
N GLY A 247 15.62 51.26 -1.40
CA GLY A 247 14.48 50.54 -0.80
C GLY A 247 14.74 49.10 -0.35
N GLN A 248 15.84 48.45 -0.75
CA GLN A 248 16.14 47.06 -0.38
C GLN A 248 17.38 46.95 0.53
N ARG A 249 17.21 47.00 1.86
CA ARG A 249 18.35 47.08 2.79
C ARG A 249 18.05 46.55 4.20
N LEU A 250 19.11 46.30 4.96
CA LEU A 250 19.04 46.01 6.39
C LEU A 250 18.80 47.32 7.15
N ILE A 251 17.87 47.30 8.11
CA ILE A 251 17.47 48.52 8.85
C ILE A 251 17.65 48.41 10.37
N ALA A 252 17.80 47.18 10.90
CA ALA A 252 18.04 46.95 12.32
C ALA A 252 18.64 45.55 12.60
N VAL A 253 19.36 45.44 13.73
CA VAL A 253 19.81 44.20 14.36
C VAL A 253 19.51 44.19 15.83
N SER A 254 19.16 43.02 16.35
CA SER A 254 18.94 42.77 17.76
C SER A 254 19.43 41.37 18.12
N SER A 255 20.50 41.27 18.90
CA SER A 255 21.18 40.03 19.25
C SER A 255 21.06 39.72 20.73
N ARG A 256 20.48 38.56 21.06
CA ARG A 256 20.35 38.03 22.42
C ARG A 256 21.31 36.87 22.63
N ALA A 257 22.16 36.96 23.65
CA ALA A 257 23.06 35.88 24.03
C ALA A 257 23.48 35.95 25.51
N LEU A 258 24.13 34.90 25.99
CA LEU A 258 24.80 34.87 27.29
C LEU A 258 26.14 35.63 27.21
N VAL A 259 26.25 36.75 27.92
CA VAL A 259 27.49 37.55 28.02
C VAL A 259 28.40 36.96 29.08
N LYS A 260 29.66 36.67 28.73
CA LYS A 260 30.76 36.26 29.62
C LYS A 260 31.92 37.26 29.56
N SER A 261 32.96 37.04 30.37
CA SER A 261 34.23 37.77 30.26
C SER A 261 35.12 37.21 29.14
N GLY A 262 36.16 37.96 28.75
CA GLY A 262 37.12 37.54 27.73
C GLY A 262 36.49 37.39 26.33
N ASP A 263 36.76 36.28 25.66
CA ASP A 263 36.27 35.99 24.29
C ASP A 263 34.74 35.87 24.20
N GLY A 264 34.06 35.68 25.35
CA GLY A 264 32.62 35.44 25.43
C GLY A 264 31.74 36.67 25.68
N ILE A 265 32.26 37.90 25.51
CA ILE A 265 31.42 39.10 25.48
C ILE A 265 30.49 39.09 24.24
N LEU A 266 29.35 39.77 24.30
CA LEU A 266 28.46 39.93 23.14
C LEU A 266 28.96 41.09 22.27
N ILE A 267 29.22 40.83 20.99
CA ILE A 267 29.70 41.83 20.05
C ILE A 267 28.82 41.86 18.82
N ASP A 268 28.20 43.00 18.56
CA ASP A 268 27.48 43.28 17.31
C ASP A 268 28.35 44.14 16.39
N GLY A 269 28.85 43.53 15.32
CA GLY A 269 29.52 44.18 14.21
C GLY A 269 28.52 44.63 13.15
N PHE A 270 28.69 45.85 12.64
CA PHE A 270 27.87 46.38 11.57
C PHE A 270 28.67 47.30 10.64
N VAL A 271 28.27 47.34 9.37
CA VAL A 271 28.89 48.18 8.33
C VAL A 271 27.93 49.29 7.93
N VAL A 272 28.37 50.55 8.08
CA VAL A 272 27.70 51.72 7.50
C VAL A 272 28.31 51.97 6.13
N THR A 273 27.49 51.95 5.08
CA THR A 273 27.87 52.31 3.70
C THR A 273 27.04 53.48 3.18
N GLY A 274 27.24 53.88 1.93
CA GLY A 274 26.60 55.04 1.31
C GLY A 274 27.47 56.31 1.36
N HIS A 275 26.93 57.44 0.91
CA HIS A 275 27.73 58.67 0.73
C HIS A 275 27.61 59.66 1.91
N ASN A 276 26.67 59.44 2.83
CA ASN A 276 26.37 60.33 3.96
C ASN A 276 26.54 59.59 5.29
N ALA A 277 26.85 60.33 6.36
CA ALA A 277 26.81 59.79 7.72
C ALA A 277 25.37 59.38 8.11
N MET A 278 25.26 58.33 8.92
CA MET A 278 24.00 57.70 9.35
C MET A 278 23.85 57.82 10.86
N THR A 279 22.68 58.26 11.34
CA THR A 279 22.36 58.24 12.77
C THR A 279 21.79 56.87 13.16
N VAL A 280 22.40 56.25 14.18
CA VAL A 280 21.97 54.97 14.73
C VAL A 280 21.69 55.06 16.21
N LEU A 281 20.70 54.30 16.66
CA LEU A 281 20.47 54.01 18.08
C LEU A 281 21.11 52.64 18.39
N ILE A 282 21.94 52.58 19.42
CA ILE A 282 22.57 51.34 19.90
C ILE A 282 22.12 51.09 21.34
N ARG A 283 21.67 49.88 21.66
CA ARG A 283 21.19 49.50 23.01
C ARG A 283 21.90 48.27 23.54
N ALA A 284 22.06 48.22 24.86
CA ALA A 284 22.44 47.04 25.61
C ALA A 284 21.44 46.85 26.77
N VAL A 285 20.52 45.92 26.61
CA VAL A 285 19.41 45.68 27.53
C VAL A 285 19.69 44.42 28.35
N GLY A 286 19.76 44.57 29.67
CA GLY A 286 19.99 43.52 30.64
C GLY A 286 18.82 43.44 31.64
N PRO A 287 18.77 44.28 32.69
CA PRO A 287 17.72 44.21 33.73
C PRO A 287 16.29 44.22 33.21
N THR A 288 16.00 44.97 32.14
CA THR A 288 14.63 45.06 31.60
C THR A 288 14.14 43.75 30.99
N LEU A 289 15.03 42.87 30.53
CA LEU A 289 14.64 41.58 29.95
C LEU A 289 13.92 40.66 30.96
N ALA A 290 14.13 40.86 32.27
CA ALA A 290 13.43 40.10 33.30
C ALA A 290 11.91 40.29 33.23
N LYS A 291 11.43 41.45 32.76
CA LYS A 291 10.00 41.74 32.57
C LYS A 291 9.37 40.93 31.43
N TYR A 292 10.19 40.44 30.51
CA TYR A 292 9.79 39.62 29.38
C TYR A 292 10.03 38.12 29.62
N GLY A 293 10.25 37.72 30.88
CA GLY A 293 10.40 36.31 31.27
C GLY A 293 11.80 35.73 31.05
N VAL A 294 12.79 36.56 30.69
CA VAL A 294 14.19 36.12 30.58
C VAL A 294 14.80 36.01 31.98
N THR A 295 15.26 34.81 32.35
CA THR A 295 15.94 34.55 33.63
C THR A 295 17.46 34.71 33.49
N GLY A 296 18.15 35.09 34.57
CA GLY A 296 19.63 35.18 34.56
C GLY A 296 20.20 36.36 33.77
N VAL A 297 19.46 37.47 33.72
CA VAL A 297 19.84 38.67 32.95
C VAL A 297 21.10 39.34 33.50
N LEU A 298 21.86 39.98 32.60
CA LEU A 298 23.03 40.77 32.95
C LEU A 298 22.57 42.04 33.69
N GLN A 299 22.90 42.16 34.98
CA GLN A 299 22.32 43.20 35.83
C GLN A 299 22.85 44.62 35.57
N GLN A 300 24.06 44.74 35.01
CA GLN A 300 24.68 46.03 34.67
C GLN A 300 25.47 45.89 33.37
N PRO A 301 24.79 45.98 32.21
CA PRO A 301 25.45 45.98 30.91
C PRO A 301 26.29 47.26 30.71
N VAL A 302 27.47 47.09 30.13
CA VAL A 302 28.38 48.16 29.68
C VAL A 302 28.50 48.05 28.18
N LEU A 303 28.03 49.08 27.47
CA LEU A 303 28.07 49.22 26.01
C LEU A 303 29.28 50.06 25.62
N THR A 304 30.14 49.55 24.74
CA THR A 304 31.29 50.29 24.18
C THR A 304 31.30 50.14 22.66
N LEU A 305 31.39 51.24 21.94
CA LEU A 305 31.41 51.30 20.48
C LEU A 305 32.82 51.57 19.97
N PHE A 306 33.27 50.74 19.03
CA PHE A 306 34.56 50.88 18.38
C PHE A 306 34.42 51.09 16.86
N GLN A 307 35.32 51.89 16.30
CA GLN A 307 35.56 51.98 14.85
C GLN A 307 36.76 51.12 14.46
N ILE A 308 36.61 50.35 13.39
CA ILE A 308 37.68 49.50 12.83
C ILE A 308 38.24 50.17 11.57
N ASN A 309 39.55 50.45 11.57
CA ASN A 309 40.26 51.10 10.46
C ASN A 309 41.29 50.13 9.86
N GLY A 310 40.81 49.12 9.12
CA GLY A 310 41.67 48.10 8.51
C GLY A 310 42.47 47.32 9.56
N SER A 311 43.79 47.17 9.36
CA SER A 311 44.67 46.43 10.27
C SER A 311 45.11 47.20 11.54
N GLN A 312 44.58 48.41 11.77
CA GLN A 312 44.89 49.20 12.97
C GLN A 312 44.04 48.76 14.18
N PRO A 313 44.51 48.97 15.42
CA PRO A 313 43.72 48.69 16.62
C PRO A 313 42.36 49.41 16.59
N ALA A 314 41.32 48.70 17.03
CA ALA A 314 39.97 49.27 17.16
C ALA A 314 40.01 50.53 18.04
N THR A 315 39.42 51.63 17.56
CA THR A 315 39.38 52.91 18.29
C THR A 315 38.03 53.06 18.98
N GLU A 316 38.00 53.26 20.30
CA GLU A 316 36.76 53.56 21.03
C GLU A 316 36.22 54.93 20.59
N ILE A 317 34.94 54.98 20.23
CA ILE A 317 34.26 56.20 19.76
C ILE A 317 33.00 56.53 20.57
N GLY A 318 32.64 55.70 21.54
CA GLY A 318 31.58 56.00 22.51
C GLY A 318 31.37 54.85 23.48
N SER A 319 30.95 55.16 24.71
CA SER A 319 30.60 54.15 25.72
C SER A 319 29.47 54.62 26.62
N ASN A 320 28.69 53.67 27.15
CA ASN A 320 27.65 53.92 28.14
C ASN A 320 27.44 52.70 29.07
N SER A 321 27.25 52.95 30.36
CA SER A 321 26.94 51.95 31.39
C SER A 321 25.65 52.25 32.17
N GLY A 322 24.75 53.05 31.58
CA GLY A 322 23.42 53.35 32.10
C GLY A 322 22.72 54.44 31.28
N TRP A 323 21.47 54.22 30.86
CA TRP A 323 20.76 55.16 30.00
C TRP A 323 20.08 56.34 30.74
N ASN A 324 20.02 56.28 32.08
CA ASN A 324 19.65 57.37 32.99
C ASN A 324 18.28 58.04 32.79
N GLY A 325 17.34 57.43 32.06
CA GLY A 325 16.02 58.02 31.85
C GLY A 325 16.01 59.18 30.83
N ASP A 326 17.02 59.29 29.95
CA ASP A 326 17.14 60.39 28.99
C ASP A 326 15.90 60.52 28.07
N ALA A 327 15.26 61.69 28.09
CA ALA A 327 14.01 61.94 27.36
C ALA A 327 14.17 61.92 25.83
N THR A 328 15.37 62.22 25.31
CA THR A 328 15.69 62.15 23.89
C THR A 328 15.79 60.70 23.46
N LEU A 329 16.53 59.88 24.22
CA LEU A 329 16.61 58.43 23.97
C LEU A 329 15.23 57.77 24.07
N ALA A 330 14.43 58.11 25.08
CA ALA A 330 13.05 57.60 25.21
C ALA A 330 12.16 57.96 24.00
N SER A 331 12.32 59.17 23.45
CA SER A 331 11.60 59.58 22.24
C SER A 331 12.07 58.81 21.01
N VAL A 332 13.38 58.56 20.90
CA VAL A 332 13.96 57.78 19.81
C VAL A 332 13.57 56.30 19.88
N PHE A 333 13.48 55.68 21.07
CA PHE A 333 12.99 54.31 21.24
C PHE A 333 11.63 54.14 20.56
N ARG A 334 10.70 55.05 20.84
CA ARG A 334 9.36 55.05 20.24
C ARG A 334 9.38 55.32 18.75
N LEU A 335 10.28 56.18 18.28
CA LEU A 335 10.42 56.52 16.86
C LEU A 335 10.83 55.29 16.04
N VAL A 336 11.74 54.46 16.56
CA VAL A 336 12.20 53.25 15.87
C VAL A 336 11.29 52.03 16.10
N GLY A 337 10.24 52.18 16.93
CA GLY A 337 9.26 51.11 17.20
C GLY A 337 9.64 50.19 18.36
N GLU A 338 10.60 50.58 19.20
CA GLU A 338 11.14 49.77 20.29
C GLU A 338 10.42 49.96 21.62
N PHE A 339 10.51 48.94 22.49
CA PHE A 339 9.93 48.99 23.82
C PHE A 339 10.66 49.98 24.74
N ASP A 340 9.89 50.70 25.56
CA ASP A 340 10.41 51.67 26.52
C ASP A 340 11.30 50.98 27.57
N LEU A 341 12.44 51.60 27.90
CA LEU A 341 13.25 51.23 29.06
C LEU A 341 12.71 51.94 30.32
N PRO A 342 12.70 51.30 31.50
CA PRO A 342 12.37 51.96 32.77
C PRO A 342 13.43 52.99 33.13
N SER A 343 13.02 54.18 33.57
CA SER A 343 13.91 55.33 33.82
C SER A 343 14.99 55.05 34.89
N ASP A 344 14.75 54.07 35.75
CA ASP A 344 15.62 53.59 36.82
C ASP A 344 16.47 52.37 36.42
N SER A 345 16.38 51.89 35.18
CA SER A 345 17.10 50.70 34.73
C SER A 345 18.59 50.97 34.46
N ALA A 346 19.42 49.97 34.79
CA ALA A 346 20.86 49.96 34.48
C ALA A 346 21.17 49.52 33.03
N ASP A 347 20.16 49.37 32.16
CA ASP A 347 20.37 49.20 30.71
C ASP A 347 21.19 50.36 30.14
N ALA A 348 21.95 50.15 29.06
CA ALA A 348 22.73 51.18 28.40
C ALA A 348 22.20 51.49 26.99
N ALA A 349 22.32 52.75 26.54
CA ALA A 349 21.94 53.14 25.19
C ALA A 349 22.78 54.31 24.67
N LEU A 350 23.08 54.34 23.38
CA LEU A 350 23.84 55.38 22.69
C LEU A 350 23.09 55.81 21.43
N LEU A 351 22.95 57.12 21.22
CA LEU A 351 22.49 57.71 19.96
C LEU A 351 23.67 58.43 19.32
N ILE A 352 24.11 57.96 18.15
CA ILE A 352 25.35 58.44 17.54
C ILE A 352 25.22 58.53 16.01
N THR A 353 25.90 59.52 15.41
CA THR A 353 25.97 59.68 13.95
C THR A 353 27.33 59.21 13.46
N LEU A 354 27.34 58.21 12.58
CA LEU A 354 28.52 57.49 12.13
C LEU A 354 28.76 57.75 10.64
N PRO A 355 29.97 58.14 10.22
CA PRO A 355 30.33 58.13 8.80
C PRO A 355 30.35 56.69 8.24
N PRO A 356 30.38 56.50 6.91
CA PRO A 356 30.62 55.19 6.33
C PRO A 356 31.89 54.53 6.89
N GLY A 357 31.78 53.29 7.35
CA GLY A 357 32.84 52.59 8.07
C GLY A 357 32.38 51.28 8.72
N LEU A 358 33.35 50.52 9.24
CA LEU A 358 33.14 49.28 9.98
C LEU A 358 33.15 49.56 11.49
N TYR A 359 32.14 49.09 12.20
CA TYR A 359 31.93 49.36 13.62
C TYR A 359 31.62 48.08 14.40
N THR A 360 31.97 48.06 15.68
CA THR A 360 31.56 47.00 16.62
C THR A 360 31.03 47.59 17.91
N ALA A 361 29.79 47.24 18.27
CA ALA A 361 29.20 47.50 19.58
C ALA A 361 29.46 46.30 20.50
N GLN A 362 30.22 46.51 21.56
CA GLN A 362 30.60 45.48 22.52
C GLN A 362 29.79 45.66 23.80
N VAL A 363 29.12 44.60 24.23
CA VAL A 363 28.36 44.51 25.48
C VAL A 363 29.08 43.59 26.44
N SER A 364 29.50 44.15 27.58
CA SER A 364 30.16 43.45 28.67
C SER A 364 29.43 43.67 29.99
N GLY A 365 29.68 42.83 30.99
CA GLY A 365 29.18 43.08 32.35
C GLY A 365 30.10 43.99 33.14
N ALA A 366 29.53 44.94 33.89
CA ALA A 366 30.30 45.72 34.86
C ALA A 366 31.07 44.78 35.79
N ASN A 367 32.36 45.09 36.03
CA ASN A 367 33.30 44.26 36.80
C ASN A 367 33.45 42.80 36.32
N GLY A 368 33.20 42.52 35.03
CA GLY A 368 33.35 41.18 34.44
C GLY A 368 32.21 40.21 34.80
N THR A 369 31.06 40.72 35.23
CA THR A 369 29.87 39.91 35.51
C THR A 369 29.30 39.26 34.24
N SER A 370 28.55 38.17 34.41
CA SER A 370 27.94 37.41 33.30
C SER A 370 26.43 37.36 33.43
N GLY A 371 25.73 37.22 32.31
CA GLY A 371 24.28 37.13 32.25
C GLY A 371 23.74 37.34 30.85
N VAL A 372 22.45 37.07 30.64
CA VAL A 372 21.80 37.26 29.34
C VAL A 372 21.58 38.75 29.07
N ALA A 373 22.01 39.23 27.91
CA ALA A 373 21.77 40.60 27.45
C ALA A 373 21.29 40.60 25.99
N LEU A 374 20.64 41.70 25.62
CA LEU A 374 20.22 42.03 24.27
C LEU A 374 21.05 43.23 23.78
N ALA A 375 21.83 43.06 22.72
CA ALA A 375 22.51 44.14 22.03
C ALA A 375 21.73 44.50 20.76
N GLU A 376 21.55 45.78 20.46
CA GLU A 376 20.72 46.19 19.33
C GLU A 376 21.29 47.42 18.62
N VAL A 377 21.08 47.51 17.31
CA VAL A 377 21.47 48.64 16.45
C VAL A 377 20.32 48.96 15.49
N TYR A 378 19.77 50.17 15.56
CA TYR A 378 18.63 50.64 14.77
C TYR A 378 18.97 51.86 13.92
N GLU A 379 18.52 51.88 12.66
CA GLU A 379 18.51 53.09 11.83
C GLU A 379 17.51 54.13 12.38
N VAL A 380 17.92 55.40 12.50
CA VAL A 380 17.03 56.52 12.85
C VAL A 380 16.79 57.39 11.60
N SER A 381 15.65 57.20 10.92
CA SER A 381 15.30 57.98 9.72
C SER A 381 14.61 59.32 10.05
N SER A 382 14.87 60.36 9.27
CA SER A 382 14.45 61.75 9.55
C SER A 382 13.17 62.22 8.82
N GLY A 383 12.27 61.32 8.39
CA GLY A 383 11.12 61.67 7.54
C GLY A 383 9.74 61.34 8.13
N THR A 384 8.89 62.36 8.27
CA THR A 384 7.46 62.30 8.63
C THR A 384 6.60 61.58 7.58
N THR A 385 5.94 60.48 7.93
CA THR A 385 4.67 60.04 7.27
C THR A 385 3.68 59.48 8.29
N THR A 386 2.62 60.24 8.51
CA THR A 386 1.42 59.92 9.29
C THR A 386 0.64 58.74 8.70
N LYS A 387 0.18 57.82 9.55
CA LYS A 387 -0.78 56.74 9.25
C LYS A 387 -2.09 57.32 8.65
N PRO A 388 -2.52 56.92 7.43
CA PRO A 388 -3.83 57.33 6.93
C PRO A 388 -4.93 56.47 7.57
N THR A 389 -5.90 57.14 8.17
CA THR A 389 -7.18 56.55 8.59
C THR A 389 -8.12 56.49 7.39
N SER A 390 -8.42 55.28 6.90
CA SER A 390 -9.68 55.01 6.20
C SER A 390 -10.34 53.81 6.88
N ASP A 391 -11.51 54.02 7.49
CA ASP A 391 -12.32 53.01 8.19
C ASP A 391 -12.99 52.03 7.21
N LYS A 392 -12.18 51.40 6.35
CA LYS A 392 -12.63 50.24 5.58
C LYS A 392 -12.67 49.05 6.52
N THR A 393 -13.71 48.24 6.39
CA THR A 393 -13.87 47.06 7.23
C THR A 393 -13.26 45.85 6.53
N THR A 394 -12.60 44.95 7.25
CA THR A 394 -12.02 43.74 6.64
C THR A 394 -13.02 42.58 6.73
N PRO A 395 -13.47 42.00 5.61
CA PRO A 395 -14.30 40.79 5.62
C PRO A 395 -13.56 39.64 6.32
N THR A 396 -14.30 38.80 7.03
CA THR A 396 -13.77 37.57 7.63
C THR A 396 -13.74 36.48 6.57
N ILE A 397 -12.55 35.92 6.29
CA ILE A 397 -12.44 34.72 5.46
C ILE A 397 -12.72 33.50 6.33
N THR A 398 -13.67 32.66 5.91
CA THR A 398 -13.89 31.33 6.47
C THR A 398 -13.39 30.29 5.48
N TRP A 399 -12.36 29.55 5.87
CA TRP A 399 -11.77 28.49 5.08
C TRP A 399 -11.53 27.29 5.99
N ALA A 400 -12.27 26.20 5.77
CA ALA A 400 -12.08 24.99 6.54
C ALA A 400 -10.73 24.36 6.22
N THR A 401 -10.05 23.81 7.23
CA THR A 401 -8.85 22.99 7.02
C THR A 401 -9.17 21.86 6.03
N PRO A 402 -8.50 21.79 4.88
CA PRO A 402 -8.75 20.76 3.89
C PRO A 402 -8.44 19.37 4.46
N SER A 403 -9.20 18.36 4.05
CA SER A 403 -8.84 16.96 4.29
C SER A 403 -7.47 16.64 3.69
N ASN A 404 -6.81 15.59 4.19
CA ASN A 404 -5.51 15.15 3.67
C ASN A 404 -5.51 15.04 2.14
N VAL A 405 -4.47 15.55 1.51
CA VAL A 405 -4.27 15.51 0.05
C VAL A 405 -3.32 14.36 -0.28
N THR A 406 -3.65 13.52 -1.26
CA THR A 406 -2.76 12.43 -1.66
C THR A 406 -1.58 12.97 -2.48
N LEU A 407 -0.36 12.50 -2.19
CA LEU A 407 0.85 12.80 -2.95
C LEU A 407 0.61 12.60 -4.47
N GLY A 408 0.90 13.62 -5.28
CA GLY A 408 0.64 13.63 -6.72
C GLY A 408 -0.75 14.14 -7.11
N THR A 409 -1.60 14.56 -6.16
CA THR A 409 -2.92 15.15 -6.46
C THR A 409 -2.81 16.65 -6.75
N ALA A 410 -3.51 17.12 -7.78
CA ALA A 410 -3.65 18.54 -8.07
C ALA A 410 -4.69 19.22 -7.17
N LEU A 411 -4.40 20.42 -6.67
CA LEU A 411 -5.35 21.22 -5.89
C LEU A 411 -6.58 21.61 -6.73
N SER A 412 -7.78 21.53 -6.14
CA SER A 412 -9.04 21.86 -6.81
C SER A 412 -9.95 22.68 -5.89
N ALA A 413 -11.15 23.02 -6.37
CA ALA A 413 -12.18 23.64 -5.54
C ALA A 413 -12.57 22.81 -4.30
N THR A 414 -12.18 21.54 -4.20
CA THR A 414 -12.34 20.74 -2.97
C THR A 414 -11.48 21.29 -1.82
N GLN A 415 -10.24 21.72 -2.10
CA GLN A 415 -9.33 22.30 -1.12
C GLN A 415 -9.37 23.84 -1.12
N LEU A 416 -9.65 24.44 -2.28
CA LEU A 416 -9.62 25.88 -2.52
C LEU A 416 -11.05 26.46 -2.55
N ASN A 417 -11.72 26.46 -1.38
CA ASN A 417 -13.15 26.82 -1.22
C ASN A 417 -13.43 27.87 -0.14
N ALA A 418 -12.46 28.73 0.16
CA ALA A 418 -12.65 29.84 1.09
C ALA A 418 -13.88 30.71 0.73
N THR A 419 -14.58 31.22 1.75
CA THR A 419 -15.68 32.19 1.62
C THR A 419 -15.36 33.45 2.43
N ALA A 420 -15.99 34.58 2.12
CA ALA A 420 -15.74 35.86 2.79
C ALA A 420 -17.06 36.48 3.21
N SER A 421 -17.17 36.87 4.48
CA SER A 421 -18.40 37.45 5.01
C SER A 421 -18.11 38.61 5.95
N TYR A 422 -19.10 39.49 6.13
CA TYR A 422 -19.09 40.55 7.12
C TYR A 422 -20.45 40.61 7.81
N GLY A 423 -20.47 40.58 9.14
CA GLY A 423 -21.72 40.54 9.92
C GLY A 423 -22.62 39.34 9.64
N GLY A 424 -22.05 38.21 9.15
CA GLY A 424 -22.80 37.02 8.76
C GLY A 424 -23.38 37.04 7.34
N VAL A 425 -23.12 38.10 6.56
CA VAL A 425 -23.58 38.24 5.16
C VAL A 425 -22.38 38.09 4.21
N ASN A 426 -22.57 37.35 3.10
CA ASN A 426 -21.53 37.13 2.09
C ASN A 426 -21.11 38.44 1.42
N VAL A 427 -19.80 38.69 1.33
CA VAL A 427 -19.25 39.86 0.64
C VAL A 427 -18.81 39.42 -0.77
N PRO A 428 -19.36 40.00 -1.86
CA PRO A 428 -18.95 39.64 -3.22
C PRO A 428 -17.51 40.06 -3.53
N GLY A 429 -16.72 39.18 -4.15
CA GLY A 429 -15.32 39.45 -4.53
C GLY A 429 -14.64 38.22 -5.13
N THR A 430 -13.34 38.32 -5.36
CA THR A 430 -12.53 37.26 -6.00
C THR A 430 -11.52 36.67 -5.02
N PHE A 431 -11.36 35.35 -5.04
CA PHE A 431 -10.33 34.64 -4.27
C PHE A 431 -9.17 34.25 -5.19
N SER A 432 -7.94 34.53 -4.74
CA SER A 432 -6.70 34.06 -5.36
C SER A 432 -5.99 33.16 -4.36
N TYR A 433 -5.71 31.91 -4.74
CA TYR A 433 -5.09 30.93 -3.86
C TYR A 433 -3.59 30.81 -4.11
N THR A 434 -2.82 30.29 -3.16
CA THR A 434 -1.44 29.89 -3.41
C THR A 434 -1.11 28.69 -2.51
N PRO A 435 -0.77 27.52 -3.08
CA PRO A 435 -0.69 27.23 -4.51
C PRO A 435 -2.05 27.29 -5.25
N ASP A 436 -2.01 27.63 -6.54
CA ASP A 436 -3.21 27.78 -7.38
C ASP A 436 -3.88 26.43 -7.69
N ALA A 437 -5.14 26.48 -8.12
CA ALA A 437 -5.85 25.33 -8.64
C ALA A 437 -5.05 24.69 -9.79
N GLY A 438 -4.87 23.37 -9.75
CA GLY A 438 -4.03 22.62 -10.69
C GLY A 438 -2.63 22.32 -10.18
N THR A 439 -2.17 22.93 -9.08
CA THR A 439 -0.83 22.63 -8.51
C THR A 439 -0.79 21.19 -7.97
N VAL A 440 0.12 20.38 -8.50
CA VAL A 440 0.34 18.98 -8.08
C VAL A 440 1.17 18.92 -6.80
N MET A 441 0.62 18.32 -5.75
CA MET A 441 1.26 18.25 -4.43
C MET A 441 2.26 17.09 -4.34
N ASN A 442 3.56 17.36 -4.54
CA ASN A 442 4.61 16.33 -4.66
C ASN A 442 5.49 16.15 -3.41
N THR A 443 5.17 16.81 -2.30
CA THR A 443 5.93 16.75 -1.06
C THR A 443 5.05 16.25 0.08
N MET A 444 5.47 15.17 0.73
CA MET A 444 4.79 14.59 1.91
C MET A 444 4.81 15.55 3.11
N GLY A 445 3.79 15.46 3.98
CA GLY A 445 3.67 16.25 5.20
C GLY A 445 2.76 17.48 5.07
N PRO A 446 2.63 18.30 6.12
CA PRO A 446 1.79 19.50 6.11
C PRO A 446 2.24 20.51 5.05
N GLN A 447 1.30 21.00 4.25
CA GLN A 447 1.50 21.98 3.20
C GLN A 447 0.59 23.18 3.43
N MET A 448 1.15 24.38 3.45
CA MET A 448 0.36 25.60 3.68
C MET A 448 -0.31 26.05 2.39
N LEU A 449 -1.63 26.22 2.44
CA LEU A 449 -2.41 26.88 1.40
C LEU A 449 -2.77 28.28 1.91
N SER A 450 -2.68 29.27 1.03
CA SER A 450 -3.07 30.65 1.32
C SER A 450 -4.14 31.13 0.36
N VAL A 451 -4.93 32.10 0.80
CA VAL A 451 -5.95 32.74 -0.03
C VAL A 451 -6.00 34.23 0.25
N THR A 452 -6.06 35.01 -0.81
CA THR A 452 -6.37 36.45 -0.76
C THR A 452 -7.76 36.67 -1.34
N PHE A 453 -8.66 37.25 -0.54
CA PHE A 453 -9.97 37.71 -0.99
C PHE A 453 -9.89 39.21 -1.32
N THR A 454 -10.28 39.57 -2.55
CA THR A 454 -10.42 40.97 -2.98
C THR A 454 -11.89 41.30 -3.14
N PRO A 455 -12.48 42.16 -2.28
CA PRO A 455 -13.87 42.58 -2.39
C PRO A 455 -14.13 43.33 -3.70
N THR A 456 -15.29 43.10 -4.31
CA THR A 456 -15.75 43.89 -5.47
C THR A 456 -16.00 45.34 -5.05
N ASP A 457 -16.52 45.54 -3.83
CA ASP A 457 -16.64 46.85 -3.19
C ASP A 457 -15.37 47.20 -2.40
N ALA A 458 -14.36 47.65 -3.14
CA ALA A 458 -13.10 48.11 -2.57
C ALA A 458 -13.21 49.48 -1.87
N THR A 459 -14.39 50.12 -1.85
CA THR A 459 -14.60 51.41 -1.18
C THR A 459 -14.94 51.24 0.30
N HIS A 460 -15.68 50.19 0.65
CA HIS A 460 -16.08 49.89 2.03
C HIS A 460 -15.31 48.73 2.66
N PHE A 461 -14.80 47.78 1.85
CA PHE A 461 -14.11 46.60 2.35
C PHE A 461 -12.62 46.57 1.98
N ASN A 462 -11.77 46.16 2.93
CA ASN A 462 -10.37 45.85 2.66
C ASN A 462 -10.25 44.44 2.05
N PRO A 463 -9.21 44.18 1.24
CA PRO A 463 -8.77 42.81 0.96
C PRO A 463 -8.49 42.05 2.26
N ALA A 464 -8.83 40.76 2.27
CA ALA A 464 -8.62 39.88 3.40
C ALA A 464 -7.70 38.72 3.00
N TYR A 465 -7.00 38.15 3.98
CA TYR A 465 -6.05 37.06 3.77
C TYR A 465 -6.28 35.96 4.82
N ALA A 466 -6.13 34.71 4.41
CA ALA A 466 -6.15 33.56 5.31
C ALA A 466 -5.22 32.45 4.83
N THR A 467 -4.82 31.60 5.76
CA THR A 467 -4.05 30.37 5.50
C THR A 467 -4.71 29.19 6.17
N VAL A 468 -4.60 28.03 5.53
CA VAL A 468 -4.94 26.72 6.10
C VAL A 468 -3.81 25.74 5.81
N SER A 469 -3.67 24.70 6.64
CA SER A 469 -2.70 23.63 6.40
C SER A 469 -3.42 22.41 5.81
N ALA A 470 -2.98 21.95 4.64
CA ALA A 470 -3.41 20.70 4.04
C ALA A 470 -2.29 19.66 4.21
N THR A 471 -2.57 18.53 4.86
CA THR A 471 -1.56 17.48 5.02
C THR A 471 -1.48 16.64 3.76
N VAL A 472 -0.31 16.61 3.11
CA VAL A 472 -0.06 15.69 2.01
C VAL A 472 0.40 14.34 2.55
N VAL A 473 -0.35 13.29 2.26
CA VAL A 473 -0.05 11.94 2.71
C VAL A 473 0.25 11.04 1.52
N ARG A 474 0.99 9.96 1.75
CA ARG A 474 1.22 8.95 0.73
C ARG A 474 -0.14 8.28 0.59
N GLY A 475 -0.71 8.32 -0.61
CA GLY A 475 -1.97 7.64 -0.85
C GLY A 475 -1.79 6.17 -0.51
N THR A 476 -2.79 5.56 0.12
CA THR A 476 -2.93 4.11 0.04
C THR A 476 -3.05 3.79 -1.45
N PRO A 477 -2.12 3.00 -2.03
CA PRO A 477 -2.23 2.65 -3.43
C PRO A 477 -3.58 1.96 -3.63
N SER A 478 -4.40 2.47 -4.54
CA SER A 478 -5.68 1.85 -4.85
C SER A 478 -5.40 0.61 -5.69
N TYR A 479 -5.73 -0.55 -5.15
CA TYR A 479 -5.75 -1.79 -5.91
C TYR A 479 -7.16 -2.09 -6.40
N SER A 480 -7.25 -2.55 -7.65
CA SER A 480 -8.42 -3.28 -8.14
C SER A 480 -8.00 -4.73 -8.26
N PHE A 481 -8.67 -5.59 -7.50
CA PHE A 481 -8.44 -7.03 -7.58
C PHE A 481 -9.44 -7.66 -8.54
N ARG A 482 -8.94 -8.64 -9.30
CA ARG A 482 -9.71 -9.45 -10.23
C ARG A 482 -9.23 -10.86 -10.13
N ASN A 483 -10.08 -11.83 -10.45
CA ASN A 483 -9.60 -13.17 -10.68
C ASN A 483 -8.73 -13.24 -11.95
N VAL A 484 -7.70 -14.08 -11.92
CA VAL A 484 -7.12 -14.64 -13.14
C VAL A 484 -8.12 -15.63 -13.68
N LYS A 485 -8.52 -15.45 -14.93
CA LYS A 485 -9.66 -16.18 -15.49
C LYS A 485 -9.31 -17.63 -15.78
N ILE A 486 -9.94 -18.55 -15.06
CA ILE A 486 -9.93 -19.99 -15.32
C ILE A 486 -11.36 -20.43 -15.63
N LEU A 487 -12.32 -19.89 -14.88
CA LEU A 487 -13.76 -20.18 -14.81
C LEU A 487 -14.06 -21.46 -14.01
N ALA A 488 -14.72 -21.29 -12.87
CA ALA A 488 -15.12 -22.32 -11.91
C ALA A 488 -13.97 -23.24 -11.46
N GLY A 489 -13.95 -24.49 -11.90
CA GLY A 489 -12.93 -25.49 -11.58
C GLY A 489 -13.10 -26.20 -10.23
N GLY A 490 -14.22 -25.98 -9.54
CA GLY A 490 -14.60 -26.64 -8.29
C GLY A 490 -16.05 -27.11 -8.29
N TYR A 491 -16.49 -27.66 -7.16
CA TYR A 491 -17.79 -28.31 -7.05
C TYR A 491 -18.87 -27.36 -6.54
N ILE A 492 -19.90 -27.17 -7.35
CA ILE A 492 -21.10 -26.39 -7.01
C ILE A 492 -22.20 -27.36 -6.53
N PRO A 493 -22.37 -27.62 -5.23
CA PRO A 493 -23.38 -28.55 -4.72
C PRO A 493 -24.84 -28.06 -4.84
N GLY A 494 -25.08 -26.79 -5.24
CA GLY A 494 -26.44 -26.28 -5.30
C GLY A 494 -26.61 -24.98 -6.06
N VAL A 495 -27.71 -24.89 -6.83
CA VAL A 495 -28.12 -23.72 -7.61
C VAL A 495 -29.61 -23.42 -7.43
N TYR A 496 -29.96 -22.13 -7.46
CA TYR A 496 -31.26 -21.64 -7.06
C TYR A 496 -31.71 -20.47 -7.92
N PHE A 497 -32.97 -20.48 -8.31
CA PHE A 497 -33.69 -19.29 -8.77
C PHE A 497 -34.50 -18.71 -7.60
N HIS A 498 -34.53 -17.40 -7.48
CA HIS A 498 -35.44 -16.76 -6.54
C HIS A 498 -36.89 -16.95 -6.99
N PRO A 499 -37.81 -17.40 -6.12
CA PRO A 499 -39.17 -17.76 -6.54
C PRO A 499 -40.05 -16.56 -6.92
N THR A 500 -39.64 -15.33 -6.60
CA THR A 500 -40.45 -14.11 -6.79
C THR A 500 -39.77 -12.96 -7.53
N GLU A 501 -38.48 -13.09 -7.87
CA GLU A 501 -37.74 -12.05 -8.62
C GLU A 501 -37.12 -12.67 -9.87
N PRO A 502 -37.57 -12.28 -11.08
CA PRO A 502 -37.00 -12.78 -12.33
C PRO A 502 -35.51 -12.44 -12.44
N ASN A 503 -34.71 -13.36 -13.00
CA ASN A 503 -33.26 -13.21 -13.19
C ASN A 503 -32.46 -13.00 -11.89
N LEU A 504 -33.01 -13.35 -10.72
CA LEU A 504 -32.25 -13.45 -9.48
C LEU A 504 -31.93 -14.92 -9.18
N MET A 505 -30.66 -15.26 -9.21
CA MET A 505 -30.14 -16.62 -9.03
C MET A 505 -28.99 -16.64 -8.04
N TYR A 506 -28.79 -17.80 -7.41
CA TYR A 506 -27.69 -18.05 -6.49
C TYR A 506 -27.04 -19.41 -6.75
N ALA A 507 -25.74 -19.48 -6.55
CA ALA A 507 -24.98 -20.73 -6.51
C ALA A 507 -24.20 -20.81 -5.19
N ARG A 508 -24.26 -21.96 -4.52
CA ARG A 508 -23.43 -22.23 -3.35
C ARG A 508 -22.33 -23.23 -3.71
N THR A 509 -21.13 -22.95 -3.25
CA THR A 509 -19.96 -23.79 -3.46
C THR A 509 -19.55 -24.51 -2.18
N ASP A 510 -18.75 -25.57 -2.29
CA ASP A 510 -18.34 -26.33 -1.11
C ASP A 510 -17.20 -25.66 -0.32
N ILE A 511 -16.31 -24.93 -1.01
CA ILE A 511 -15.17 -24.21 -0.40
C ILE A 511 -15.05 -22.74 -0.81
N GLY A 512 -15.66 -22.30 -1.92
CA GLY A 512 -15.29 -21.08 -2.64
C GLY A 512 -16.31 -19.96 -2.67
N GLY A 513 -17.15 -19.83 -1.65
CA GLY A 513 -18.11 -18.74 -1.51
C GLY A 513 -19.55 -19.06 -1.92
N ILE A 514 -20.37 -18.02 -1.92
CA ILE A 514 -21.69 -17.97 -2.52
C ILE A 514 -21.64 -16.95 -3.65
N TYR A 515 -22.33 -17.23 -4.74
CA TYR A 515 -22.42 -16.35 -5.90
C TYR A 515 -23.86 -15.94 -6.17
N ARG A 516 -24.04 -14.71 -6.66
CA ARG A 516 -25.33 -14.20 -7.15
C ARG A 516 -25.23 -13.84 -8.62
N TRP A 517 -26.28 -14.14 -9.37
CA TRP A 517 -26.61 -13.44 -10.60
C TRP A 517 -27.92 -12.68 -10.39
N GLY A 518 -27.87 -11.36 -10.30
CA GLY A 518 -29.04 -10.51 -10.11
C GLY A 518 -29.57 -9.90 -11.43
N PRO A 519 -30.73 -9.21 -11.39
CA PRO A 519 -31.37 -8.66 -12.58
C PRO A 519 -30.55 -7.63 -13.39
N LYS A 520 -29.48 -7.09 -12.80
CA LYS A 520 -28.58 -6.10 -13.40
C LYS A 520 -27.14 -6.61 -13.54
N ASP A 521 -26.87 -7.81 -13.04
CA ASP A 521 -25.53 -8.39 -13.11
C ASP A 521 -25.31 -8.94 -14.53
N SER A 522 -24.05 -8.92 -14.98
CA SER A 522 -23.65 -9.45 -16.29
C SER A 522 -22.76 -10.69 -16.18
N HIS A 523 -22.54 -11.16 -14.95
CA HIS A 523 -21.69 -12.26 -14.53
C HIS A 523 -22.05 -12.62 -13.08
N TRP A 524 -21.59 -13.77 -12.60
CA TRP A 524 -21.75 -14.18 -11.21
C TRP A 524 -20.89 -13.31 -10.28
N VAL A 525 -21.50 -12.78 -9.23
CA VAL A 525 -20.85 -11.92 -8.24
C VAL A 525 -20.56 -12.73 -6.97
N PRO A 526 -19.29 -12.86 -6.54
CA PRO A 526 -18.95 -13.48 -5.26
C PRO A 526 -19.42 -12.62 -4.09
N LEU A 527 -20.03 -13.24 -3.08
CA LEU A 527 -20.68 -12.52 -1.97
C LEU A 527 -19.89 -12.57 -0.66
N LEU A 528 -18.87 -13.44 -0.57
CA LEU A 528 -18.19 -13.78 0.68
C LEU A 528 -16.70 -13.37 0.70
N ASP A 529 -16.23 -12.59 -0.27
CA ASP A 529 -14.83 -12.18 -0.38
C ASP A 529 -14.36 -11.31 0.81
N TRP A 530 -15.25 -10.85 1.69
CA TRP A 530 -14.90 -10.13 2.93
C TRP A 530 -14.46 -11.06 4.09
N LEU A 531 -14.68 -12.37 3.98
CA LEU A 531 -14.29 -13.33 5.03
C LEU A 531 -12.76 -13.47 5.10
N THR A 532 -12.22 -13.51 6.31
CA THR A 532 -10.77 -13.68 6.54
C THR A 532 -10.35 -15.13 6.79
N ASP A 533 -11.31 -16.00 7.12
CA ASP A 533 -11.06 -17.40 7.50
C ASP A 533 -11.75 -18.34 6.49
N GLY A 534 -10.95 -19.19 5.85
CA GLY A 534 -11.37 -20.10 4.80
C GLY A 534 -12.33 -21.17 5.32
N PHE A 535 -12.34 -21.42 6.64
CA PHE A 535 -13.29 -22.31 7.27
C PHE A 535 -14.75 -21.90 7.04
N PHE A 536 -15.04 -20.61 6.82
CA PHE A 536 -16.39 -20.11 6.58
C PHE A 536 -16.68 -19.81 5.11
N ASN A 537 -15.76 -20.10 4.19
CA ASN A 537 -15.94 -19.68 2.80
C ASN A 537 -16.91 -20.61 2.03
N GLY A 538 -17.11 -21.84 2.49
CA GLY A 538 -18.09 -22.76 1.88
C GLY A 538 -19.51 -22.65 2.44
N GLY A 539 -20.51 -22.83 1.57
CA GLY A 539 -21.93 -22.77 1.91
C GLY A 539 -22.59 -24.14 2.11
N ASP A 540 -22.92 -24.49 3.36
CA ASP A 540 -23.59 -25.76 3.67
C ASP A 540 -25.08 -25.72 3.32
N ALA A 541 -25.70 -24.55 3.38
CA ALA A 541 -27.10 -24.35 2.98
C ALA A 541 -27.41 -22.89 2.66
N ILE A 542 -28.37 -22.68 1.75
CA ILE A 542 -28.93 -21.35 1.45
C ILE A 542 -30.43 -21.32 1.75
N GLY A 543 -30.93 -20.16 2.17
CA GLY A 543 -32.36 -19.91 2.38
C GLY A 543 -32.78 -18.62 1.70
N LEU A 544 -33.79 -18.70 0.83
CA LEU A 544 -34.37 -17.56 0.14
C LEU A 544 -35.70 -17.19 0.81
N ASP A 545 -35.98 -15.91 0.97
CA ASP A 545 -37.27 -15.44 1.48
C ASP A 545 -38.28 -15.29 0.32
N PRO A 546 -39.29 -16.17 0.22
CA PRO A 546 -40.23 -16.14 -0.89
C PRO A 546 -41.17 -14.92 -0.89
N THR A 547 -41.06 -14.04 0.10
CA THR A 547 -41.83 -12.79 0.20
C THR A 547 -40.99 -11.53 0.01
N ASN A 548 -39.65 -11.66 0.04
CA ASN A 548 -38.74 -10.53 -0.07
C ASN A 548 -37.43 -10.95 -0.77
N PRO A 549 -37.25 -10.61 -2.06
CA PRO A 549 -36.06 -11.01 -2.81
C PRO A 549 -34.75 -10.44 -2.31
N ASN A 550 -34.78 -9.42 -1.45
CA ASN A 550 -33.57 -8.87 -0.86
C ASN A 550 -33.01 -9.71 0.29
N LYS A 551 -33.78 -10.65 0.83
CA LYS A 551 -33.40 -11.37 2.05
C LYS A 551 -32.79 -12.73 1.73
N LEU A 552 -31.59 -12.95 2.27
CA LEU A 552 -30.78 -14.12 2.01
C LEU A 552 -30.19 -14.67 3.31
N TYR A 553 -30.26 -15.99 3.47
CA TYR A 553 -29.68 -16.75 4.59
C TYR A 553 -28.63 -17.72 4.06
N VAL A 554 -27.46 -17.77 4.69
CA VAL A 554 -26.39 -18.71 4.32
C VAL A 554 -25.81 -19.35 5.59
N ALA A 555 -25.84 -20.67 5.68
CA ALA A 555 -25.10 -21.41 6.71
C ALA A 555 -23.70 -21.73 6.20
N VAL A 556 -22.66 -21.25 6.89
CA VAL A 556 -21.26 -21.40 6.49
C VAL A 556 -20.45 -22.22 7.51
N GLY A 557 -19.44 -22.93 7.02
CA GLY A 557 -18.56 -23.80 7.82
C GLY A 557 -18.20 -25.08 7.07
N LEU A 558 -16.91 -25.29 6.79
CA LEU A 558 -16.43 -26.37 5.91
C LEU A 558 -16.68 -27.78 6.46
N TYR A 559 -16.45 -27.97 7.76
CA TYR A 559 -16.36 -29.31 8.34
C TYR A 559 -17.15 -29.47 9.62
N SER A 560 -17.76 -30.64 9.75
CA SER A 560 -18.55 -31.07 10.90
C SER A 560 -17.87 -32.19 11.70
N ASN A 561 -16.63 -32.53 11.36
CA ASN A 561 -15.80 -33.50 12.08
C ASN A 561 -15.53 -33.05 13.52
N SER A 562 -15.14 -33.98 14.40
CA SER A 562 -14.91 -33.71 15.83
C SER A 562 -13.91 -32.58 16.09
N TRP A 563 -12.87 -32.46 15.26
CA TRP A 563 -11.82 -31.44 15.35
C TRP A 563 -12.24 -30.05 14.86
N ALA A 564 -13.32 -29.94 14.09
CA ALA A 564 -13.76 -28.68 13.49
C ALA A 564 -14.48 -27.77 14.49
N GLY A 565 -14.47 -26.46 14.24
CA GLY A 565 -15.25 -25.47 14.97
C GLY A 565 -16.74 -25.51 14.63
N ASN A 566 -17.52 -24.64 15.29
CA ASN A 566 -18.92 -24.43 14.94
C ASN A 566 -19.06 -23.56 13.68
N GLY A 567 -20.20 -23.66 13.00
CA GLY A 567 -20.51 -22.83 11.84
C GLY A 567 -21.09 -21.46 12.21
N GLU A 568 -21.43 -20.69 11.18
CA GLU A 568 -22.11 -19.40 11.32
C GLU A 568 -23.34 -19.31 10.40
N MET A 569 -24.28 -18.46 10.76
CA MET A 569 -25.39 -18.04 9.91
C MET A 569 -25.16 -16.61 9.44
N LEU A 570 -25.09 -16.41 8.13
CA LEU A 570 -24.99 -15.11 7.49
C LEU A 570 -26.38 -14.67 7.01
N ILE A 571 -26.76 -13.43 7.32
CA ILE A 571 -28.08 -12.88 7.01
C ILE A 571 -27.89 -11.58 6.25
N SER A 572 -28.42 -11.50 5.02
CA SER A 572 -28.43 -10.30 4.20
C SER A 572 -29.85 -9.78 4.01
N ASN A 573 -29.98 -8.46 3.85
CA ASN A 573 -31.22 -7.76 3.47
C ASN A 573 -31.04 -6.96 2.16
N ASP A 574 -30.02 -7.29 1.37
CA ASP A 574 -29.63 -6.60 0.14
C ASP A 574 -29.06 -7.57 -0.91
N GLN A 575 -29.61 -8.78 -1.00
CA GLN A 575 -29.23 -9.83 -1.96
C GLN A 575 -27.77 -10.29 -1.83
N GLY A 576 -27.22 -10.21 -0.63
CA GLY A 576 -25.85 -10.64 -0.29
C GLY A 576 -24.77 -9.60 -0.55
N ALA A 577 -25.12 -8.33 -0.77
CA ALA A 577 -24.11 -7.27 -0.84
C ALA A 577 -23.47 -7.00 0.53
N THR A 578 -24.25 -7.11 1.62
CA THR A 578 -23.75 -7.07 3.00
C THR A 578 -24.41 -8.16 3.85
N PHE A 579 -23.70 -8.62 4.89
CA PHE A 579 -24.18 -9.65 5.80
C PHE A 579 -24.04 -9.25 7.27
N LYS A 580 -25.02 -9.68 8.07
CA LYS A 580 -24.88 -9.85 9.51
C LYS A 580 -24.45 -11.29 9.80
N THR A 581 -23.39 -11.46 10.57
CA THR A 581 -22.95 -12.77 11.08
C THR A 581 -23.61 -13.11 12.41
N VAL A 582 -24.12 -14.33 12.52
CA VAL A 582 -24.67 -14.92 13.75
C VAL A 582 -23.92 -16.22 14.04
N PRO A 583 -23.05 -16.25 15.07
CA PRO A 583 -22.35 -17.47 15.46
C PRO A 583 -23.33 -18.58 15.88
N LEU A 584 -23.07 -19.81 15.46
CA LEU A 584 -23.87 -20.97 15.83
C LEU A 584 -23.19 -21.76 16.96
N ASN A 585 -23.99 -22.48 17.74
CA ASN A 585 -23.49 -23.40 18.76
C ASN A 585 -23.44 -24.86 18.28
N PHE A 586 -23.44 -25.06 16.96
CA PHE A 586 -23.39 -26.35 16.27
C PHE A 586 -22.61 -26.22 14.96
N LYS A 587 -22.27 -27.36 14.35
CA LYS A 587 -21.39 -27.42 13.18
C LYS A 587 -22.16 -27.47 11.87
N ASN A 588 -21.60 -26.80 10.87
CA ASN A 588 -21.97 -26.94 9.46
C ASN A 588 -20.92 -27.81 8.74
N GLY A 589 -21.20 -28.28 7.54
CA GLY A 589 -20.29 -29.18 6.82
C GLY A 589 -20.32 -28.99 5.30
N SER A 590 -20.07 -27.77 4.82
CA SER A 590 -20.16 -27.46 3.39
C SER A 590 -19.22 -28.29 2.52
N ASN A 591 -18.10 -28.77 3.07
CA ASN A 591 -17.12 -29.63 2.38
C ASN A 591 -17.06 -31.05 3.00
N ASN A 592 -18.13 -31.50 3.64
CA ASN A 592 -18.30 -32.91 4.00
C ASN A 592 -19.07 -33.68 2.91
N PRO A 593 -19.00 -35.03 2.89
CA PRO A 593 -19.98 -35.86 2.21
C PRO A 593 -21.43 -35.45 2.57
N GLY A 594 -22.38 -35.63 1.65
CA GLY A 594 -23.76 -35.15 1.86
C GLY A 594 -24.02 -33.68 1.57
N ARG A 595 -23.02 -32.89 1.14
CA ARG A 595 -23.17 -31.46 0.84
C ARG A 595 -24.09 -31.10 -0.32
N GLY A 596 -24.37 -32.05 -1.22
CA GLY A 596 -25.39 -31.90 -2.27
C GLY A 596 -26.81 -32.23 -1.81
N MET A 597 -26.99 -32.77 -0.60
CA MET A 597 -28.32 -33.02 -0.03
C MET A 597 -28.92 -31.69 0.45
N GLY A 598 -30.18 -31.41 0.12
CA GLY A 598 -30.73 -30.09 0.40
C GLY A 598 -32.06 -29.71 -0.28
N GLU A 599 -32.60 -28.51 0.00
CA GLU A 599 -31.99 -27.48 0.85
C GLU A 599 -32.47 -27.49 2.30
N ARG A 600 -31.52 -27.24 3.20
CA ARG A 600 -31.69 -27.38 4.65
C ARG A 600 -32.36 -26.17 5.31
N ILE A 601 -32.29 -24.98 4.71
CA ILE A 601 -32.88 -23.75 5.24
C ILE A 601 -34.19 -23.47 4.50
N ALA A 602 -35.24 -23.12 5.25
CA ALA A 602 -36.50 -22.65 4.68
C ALA A 602 -37.05 -21.46 5.46
N VAL A 603 -37.46 -20.42 4.74
CA VAL A 603 -38.15 -19.25 5.32
C VAL A 603 -39.65 -19.52 5.27
N ASP A 604 -40.36 -19.25 6.37
CA ASP A 604 -41.81 -19.39 6.42
C ASP A 604 -42.49 -18.39 5.44
N PRO A 605 -43.26 -18.86 4.47
CA PRO A 605 -43.84 -18.03 3.41
C PRO A 605 -45.02 -17.17 3.87
N ASN A 606 -45.57 -17.41 5.06
CA ASN A 606 -46.66 -16.62 5.66
C ASN A 606 -46.16 -15.71 6.78
N MET A 607 -45.06 -16.05 7.45
CA MET A 607 -44.44 -15.24 8.51
C MET A 607 -42.90 -15.29 8.41
N PRO A 608 -42.27 -14.47 7.54
CA PRO A 608 -40.83 -14.56 7.22
C PRO A 608 -39.86 -14.27 8.37
N SER A 609 -40.37 -13.87 9.54
CA SER A 609 -39.57 -13.85 10.77
C SER A 609 -39.25 -15.26 11.28
N ILE A 610 -39.97 -16.28 10.82
CA ILE A 610 -39.75 -17.68 11.15
C ILE A 610 -38.85 -18.32 10.08
N VAL A 611 -37.73 -18.87 10.52
CA VAL A 611 -36.75 -19.54 9.64
C VAL A 611 -36.38 -20.88 10.24
N TYR A 612 -36.45 -21.92 9.42
CA TYR A 612 -36.09 -23.29 9.78
C TYR A 612 -34.71 -23.63 9.26
N PHE A 613 -33.95 -24.42 10.03
CA PHE A 613 -32.67 -24.96 9.59
C PHE A 613 -32.52 -26.42 10.03
N GLY A 614 -32.52 -27.32 9.04
CA GLY A 614 -32.22 -28.74 9.21
C GLY A 614 -30.71 -28.99 9.30
N THR A 615 -30.22 -29.37 10.47
CA THR A 615 -28.78 -29.53 10.70
C THR A 615 -28.34 -30.98 10.48
N ARG A 616 -27.02 -31.17 10.30
CA ARG A 616 -26.38 -32.50 10.14
C ARG A 616 -26.38 -33.32 11.43
N GLN A 617 -26.11 -32.68 12.57
CA GLN A 617 -25.82 -33.35 13.85
C GLN A 617 -26.72 -32.90 15.01
N ASP A 618 -27.61 -31.93 14.79
CA ASP A 618 -28.32 -31.23 15.85
C ASP A 618 -29.85 -31.16 15.62
N GLY A 619 -30.38 -32.01 14.73
CA GLY A 619 -31.80 -32.03 14.38
C GLY A 619 -32.30 -30.73 13.74
N LEU A 620 -33.55 -30.37 13.99
CA LEU A 620 -34.15 -29.13 13.47
C LEU A 620 -33.92 -27.95 14.41
N ARG A 621 -33.49 -26.81 13.86
CA ARG A 621 -33.45 -25.50 14.54
C ARG A 621 -34.53 -24.59 13.97
N VAL A 622 -35.15 -23.77 14.84
CA VAL A 622 -36.23 -22.85 14.45
C VAL A 622 -35.95 -21.47 15.03
N SER A 623 -35.66 -20.52 14.17
CA SER A 623 -35.62 -19.09 14.52
C SER A 623 -37.01 -18.50 14.38
N THR A 624 -37.39 -17.59 15.29
CA THR A 624 -38.63 -16.79 15.20
C THR A 624 -38.33 -15.29 15.10
N ASP A 625 -37.05 -14.94 14.97
CA ASP A 625 -36.49 -13.60 14.98
C ASP A 625 -35.65 -13.33 13.72
N SER A 626 -36.05 -13.88 12.57
CA SER A 626 -35.37 -13.73 11.27
C SER A 626 -33.92 -14.24 11.26
N GLY A 627 -33.63 -15.36 11.91
CA GLY A 627 -32.32 -16.03 11.91
C GLY A 627 -31.34 -15.53 12.98
N ASN A 628 -31.75 -14.62 13.87
CA ASN A 628 -30.85 -14.04 14.87
C ASN A 628 -30.55 -15.00 16.03
N THR A 629 -31.47 -15.92 16.35
CA THR A 629 -31.26 -16.99 17.34
C THR A 629 -31.74 -18.34 16.81
N TRP A 630 -31.04 -19.41 17.20
CA TRP A 630 -31.26 -20.77 16.67
C TRP A 630 -31.48 -21.84 17.76
N PRO A 631 -32.57 -21.74 18.55
CA PRO A 631 -32.93 -22.78 19.49
C PRO A 631 -33.32 -24.08 18.76
N GLN A 632 -33.02 -25.22 19.40
CA GLN A 632 -33.37 -26.54 18.87
C GLN A 632 -34.86 -26.85 19.08
N ALA A 633 -35.51 -27.41 18.06
CA ALA A 633 -36.86 -27.94 18.17
C ALA A 633 -36.86 -29.18 19.07
N THR A 634 -37.83 -29.28 19.98
CA THR A 634 -37.92 -30.41 20.92
C THR A 634 -38.48 -31.66 20.25
N GLY A 635 -39.34 -31.50 19.23
CA GLY A 635 -40.08 -32.58 18.59
C GLY A 635 -39.36 -33.30 17.44
N LEU A 636 -38.21 -32.80 16.93
CA LEU A 636 -37.49 -33.42 15.82
C LEU A 636 -35.96 -33.35 15.99
N LYS A 637 -35.42 -34.27 16.80
CA LYS A 637 -33.99 -34.39 17.14
C LYS A 637 -33.27 -35.52 16.42
N VAL A 638 -33.88 -36.09 15.38
CA VAL A 638 -33.37 -37.30 14.73
C VAL A 638 -32.07 -36.98 14.00
N VAL A 639 -31.00 -37.71 14.37
CA VAL A 639 -29.68 -37.65 13.76
C VAL A 639 -29.28 -39.07 13.41
N THR A 640 -29.14 -39.32 12.12
CA THR A 640 -28.82 -40.62 11.54
C THR A 640 -27.59 -40.50 10.68
N SER A 641 -26.72 -41.51 10.75
CA SER A 641 -25.54 -41.59 9.89
C SER A 641 -25.86 -42.38 8.63
N VAL A 642 -25.52 -41.83 7.47
CA VAL A 642 -25.75 -42.43 6.14
C VAL A 642 -24.42 -42.86 5.55
N SER A 643 -24.42 -43.88 4.70
CA SER A 643 -23.24 -44.35 3.98
C SER A 643 -22.65 -43.22 3.13
N ILE A 644 -21.33 -43.09 3.16
CA ILE A 644 -20.55 -42.14 2.34
C ILE A 644 -19.57 -42.88 1.42
N GLY A 645 -19.83 -44.16 1.14
CA GLY A 645 -18.95 -45.04 0.39
C GLY A 645 -17.84 -45.67 1.25
N GLY A 646 -17.15 -46.68 0.71
CA GLY A 646 -16.00 -47.32 1.36
C GLY A 646 -16.26 -47.97 2.73
N GLY A 647 -17.53 -48.23 3.08
CA GLY A 647 -17.93 -48.73 4.41
C GLY A 647 -17.95 -47.66 5.51
N GLN A 648 -17.82 -46.38 5.16
CA GLN A 648 -17.87 -45.26 6.11
C GLN A 648 -19.27 -44.63 6.18
N TYR A 649 -19.57 -43.98 7.31
CA TYR A 649 -20.87 -43.35 7.59
C TYR A 649 -20.70 -42.00 8.26
N MET A 650 -21.55 -41.02 7.92
CA MET A 650 -21.56 -39.69 8.54
C MET A 650 -22.97 -39.18 8.84
N PRO A 651 -23.16 -38.38 9.93
CA PRO A 651 -24.46 -37.80 10.26
C PRO A 651 -24.99 -36.83 9.20
N MET A 652 -26.24 -37.04 8.75
CA MET A 652 -26.90 -36.18 7.75
C MET A 652 -28.12 -35.42 8.27
N GLY A 653 -28.75 -35.93 9.33
CA GLY A 653 -29.82 -35.24 10.07
C GLY A 653 -31.01 -34.84 9.20
N VAL A 654 -31.51 -33.62 9.38
CA VAL A 654 -32.64 -33.08 8.63
C VAL A 654 -32.12 -32.44 7.33
N VAL A 655 -32.54 -32.95 6.18
CA VAL A 655 -31.99 -32.59 4.87
C VAL A 655 -32.80 -31.53 4.13
N SER A 656 -34.12 -31.49 4.37
CA SER A 656 -35.00 -30.48 3.76
C SER A 656 -36.16 -30.13 4.68
N VAL A 657 -36.58 -28.86 4.65
CA VAL A 657 -37.75 -28.35 5.38
C VAL A 657 -38.67 -27.63 4.40
N LEU A 658 -39.97 -27.91 4.44
CA LEU A 658 -40.94 -27.47 3.44
C LEU A 658 -42.20 -26.91 4.13
N PRO A 659 -42.24 -25.61 4.47
CA PRO A 659 -43.46 -24.96 4.96
C PRO A 659 -44.51 -24.83 3.84
N ILE A 660 -45.75 -25.26 4.10
CA ILE A 660 -46.82 -25.26 3.10
C ILE A 660 -47.62 -23.97 3.16
N LYS A 661 -47.31 -23.01 2.29
CA LYS A 661 -47.95 -21.68 2.24
C LYS A 661 -49.48 -21.75 2.30
N ALA A 662 -50.10 -22.65 1.53
CA ALA A 662 -51.56 -22.78 1.43
C ALA A 662 -52.25 -23.28 2.73
N SER A 663 -51.50 -23.79 3.70
CA SER A 663 -52.05 -24.26 4.98
C SER A 663 -52.32 -23.13 5.98
N GLY A 664 -51.78 -21.93 5.75
CA GLY A 664 -51.87 -20.79 6.65
C GLY A 664 -52.27 -19.51 5.92
N SER A 665 -52.11 -18.39 6.62
CA SER A 665 -52.43 -17.05 6.13
C SER A 665 -51.30 -16.08 6.42
N SER A 666 -51.04 -15.15 5.49
CA SER A 666 -50.03 -14.09 5.65
C SER A 666 -50.15 -13.36 6.99
N GLY A 667 -49.01 -13.15 7.67
CA GLY A 667 -48.92 -12.54 8.99
C GLY A 667 -49.02 -13.52 10.17
N ALA A 668 -49.23 -14.80 9.92
CA ALA A 668 -49.25 -15.86 10.94
C ALA A 668 -48.31 -17.01 10.55
N ALA A 669 -47.81 -17.74 11.55
CA ALA A 669 -46.98 -18.92 11.33
C ALA A 669 -47.69 -19.95 10.43
N THR A 670 -46.95 -20.56 9.51
CA THR A 670 -47.46 -21.63 8.66
C THR A 670 -47.68 -22.88 9.50
N PRO A 671 -48.92 -23.39 9.64
CA PRO A 671 -49.21 -24.49 10.54
C PRO A 671 -48.66 -25.82 10.03
N VAL A 672 -48.67 -26.06 8.71
CA VAL A 672 -48.20 -27.31 8.12
C VAL A 672 -46.79 -27.15 7.60
N VAL A 673 -45.85 -27.90 8.18
CA VAL A 673 -44.44 -27.95 7.75
C VAL A 673 -44.00 -29.39 7.66
N TYR A 674 -43.42 -29.78 6.52
CA TYR A 674 -42.78 -31.08 6.34
C TYR A 674 -41.27 -30.99 6.57
N ALA A 675 -40.67 -32.07 7.05
CA ALA A 675 -39.24 -32.22 7.19
C ALA A 675 -38.80 -33.59 6.68
N ALA A 676 -37.86 -33.59 5.74
CA ALA A 676 -37.19 -34.80 5.26
C ALA A 676 -35.94 -35.05 6.10
N VAL A 677 -35.79 -36.27 6.59
CA VAL A 677 -34.74 -36.71 7.51
C VAL A 677 -34.02 -37.91 6.91
N ALA A 678 -32.69 -37.86 6.93
CA ALA A 678 -31.84 -38.90 6.38
C ALA A 678 -31.93 -40.22 7.18
N GLY A 679 -31.43 -41.32 6.63
CA GLY A 679 -31.18 -42.58 7.32
C GLY A 679 -32.41 -43.45 7.58
N THR A 680 -33.35 -43.52 6.64
CA THR A 680 -34.46 -44.50 6.71
C THR A 680 -33.97 -45.93 6.59
N GLY A 681 -34.37 -46.78 7.53
CA GLY A 681 -33.97 -48.18 7.62
C GLY A 681 -32.67 -48.43 8.39
N LEU A 682 -32.03 -47.40 8.94
CA LEU A 682 -30.80 -47.50 9.74
C LEU A 682 -31.10 -47.34 11.24
N ASN A 683 -30.41 -48.11 12.09
CA ASN A 683 -30.47 -48.01 13.56
C ASN A 683 -31.90 -48.02 14.14
N GLY A 684 -32.84 -48.75 13.51
CA GLY A 684 -34.24 -48.82 13.93
C GLY A 684 -35.11 -47.62 13.55
N ASN A 685 -34.56 -46.59 12.88
CA ASN A 685 -35.37 -45.52 12.29
C ASN A 685 -35.98 -46.01 10.97
N SER A 686 -37.30 -45.99 10.83
CA SER A 686 -38.01 -46.42 9.62
C SER A 686 -38.68 -45.27 8.85
N GLN A 687 -38.54 -44.03 9.33
CA GLN A 687 -39.30 -42.89 8.82
C GLN A 687 -38.36 -41.78 8.31
N ALA A 688 -38.63 -41.29 7.11
CA ALA A 688 -37.88 -40.24 6.40
C ALA A 688 -38.64 -38.92 6.38
N LEU A 689 -39.96 -38.95 6.26
CA LEU A 689 -40.79 -37.76 6.16
C LEU A 689 -41.59 -37.56 7.44
N TYR A 690 -41.42 -36.40 8.05
CA TYR A 690 -42.16 -35.95 9.22
C TYR A 690 -42.97 -34.71 8.87
N VAL A 691 -44.08 -34.51 9.59
CA VAL A 691 -44.94 -33.35 9.45
C VAL A 691 -45.31 -32.80 10.83
N THR A 692 -45.45 -31.50 10.91
CA THR A 692 -46.14 -30.82 11.99
C THR A 692 -47.35 -30.08 11.43
N THR A 693 -48.44 -30.02 12.20
CA THR A 693 -49.64 -29.22 11.89
C THR A 693 -49.82 -28.04 12.85
N ASN A 694 -48.83 -27.82 13.73
CA ASN A 694 -48.70 -26.67 14.63
C ASN A 694 -47.32 -26.02 14.50
N GLY A 695 -46.89 -25.82 13.25
CA GLY A 695 -45.64 -25.17 12.89
C GLY A 695 -45.48 -23.75 13.46
N GLY A 696 -44.25 -23.26 13.44
CA GLY A 696 -43.86 -21.91 13.82
C GLY A 696 -43.07 -21.79 15.12
N SER A 697 -42.80 -22.89 15.83
CA SER A 697 -42.08 -22.83 17.11
C SER A 697 -41.17 -24.02 17.34
N THR A 698 -40.32 -23.91 18.37
CA THR A 698 -39.48 -25.02 18.85
C THR A 698 -40.28 -26.10 19.59
N THR A 699 -41.53 -25.82 19.97
CA THR A 699 -42.43 -26.77 20.66
C THR A 699 -43.42 -27.42 19.71
N SER A 700 -43.34 -27.15 18.40
CA SER A 700 -44.11 -27.86 17.38
C SER A 700 -43.93 -29.37 17.52
N THR A 701 -45.04 -30.08 17.41
CA THR A 701 -45.09 -31.55 17.52
C THR A 701 -44.98 -32.16 16.14
N TRP A 702 -44.10 -33.14 16.00
CA TRP A 702 -43.79 -33.79 14.73
C TRP A 702 -44.23 -35.25 14.75
N THR A 703 -44.87 -35.69 13.67
CA THR A 703 -45.29 -37.08 13.46
C THR A 703 -44.81 -37.55 12.11
N ALA A 704 -44.47 -38.84 12.00
CA ALA A 704 -44.15 -39.43 10.70
C ALA A 704 -45.38 -39.38 9.78
N VAL A 705 -45.16 -39.05 8.50
CA VAL A 705 -46.23 -39.07 7.49
C VAL A 705 -46.65 -40.52 7.24
N ALA A 706 -47.94 -40.79 7.31
CA ALA A 706 -48.48 -42.13 7.15
C ALA A 706 -48.32 -42.63 5.71
N GLY A 707 -48.04 -43.94 5.58
CA GLY A 707 -47.94 -44.61 4.28
C GLY A 707 -46.66 -44.33 3.48
N GLN A 708 -45.70 -43.61 4.06
CA GLN A 708 -44.40 -43.34 3.42
C GLN A 708 -43.64 -44.64 3.09
N PRO A 709 -42.80 -44.66 2.03
CA PRO A 709 -42.01 -45.82 1.69
C PRO A 709 -41.05 -46.21 2.84
N SER A 710 -40.90 -47.51 3.08
CA SER A 710 -40.02 -48.05 4.11
C SER A 710 -38.86 -48.82 3.50
N PHE A 711 -37.64 -48.45 3.89
CA PHE A 711 -36.40 -49.09 3.42
C PHE A 711 -35.74 -49.95 4.49
N ALA A 712 -36.42 -50.21 5.61
CA ALA A 712 -35.88 -50.98 6.74
C ALA A 712 -35.51 -52.44 6.40
N SER A 713 -36.07 -52.98 5.32
CA SER A 713 -35.75 -54.32 4.80
C SER A 713 -35.00 -54.30 3.46
N ALA A 714 -34.67 -53.11 2.95
CA ALA A 714 -33.91 -52.99 1.70
C ALA A 714 -32.46 -53.47 1.92
N PRO A 715 -31.85 -54.17 0.95
CA PRO A 715 -30.45 -54.61 1.04
C PRO A 715 -29.46 -53.47 1.30
N LYS A 716 -29.78 -52.28 0.77
CA LYS A 716 -29.14 -51.01 1.10
C LYS A 716 -30.23 -50.02 1.54
N PRO A 717 -30.27 -49.63 2.82
CA PRO A 717 -31.20 -48.62 3.31
C PRO A 717 -31.01 -47.29 2.56
N MET A 718 -32.11 -46.62 2.21
CA MET A 718 -32.09 -45.38 1.43
C MET A 718 -32.35 -44.17 2.32
N SER A 719 -31.95 -42.98 1.88
CA SER A 719 -32.13 -41.70 2.57
C SER A 719 -32.64 -40.64 1.59
N PRO A 720 -33.53 -39.72 2.01
CA PRO A 720 -33.86 -38.56 1.19
C PRO A 720 -32.60 -37.76 0.86
N MET A 721 -32.33 -37.58 -0.43
CA MET A 721 -31.30 -36.69 -0.98
C MET A 721 -31.83 -35.27 -1.06
N GLN A 722 -33.02 -35.10 -1.66
CA GLN A 722 -33.69 -33.82 -1.83
C GLN A 722 -35.21 -34.00 -1.74
N ALA A 723 -35.90 -33.01 -1.21
CA ALA A 723 -37.35 -32.92 -1.25
C ALA A 723 -37.79 -31.55 -1.79
N LYS A 724 -38.71 -31.54 -2.76
CA LYS A 724 -39.19 -30.32 -3.43
C LYS A 724 -40.72 -30.25 -3.43
N LEU A 725 -41.25 -29.03 -3.31
CA LEU A 725 -42.68 -28.77 -3.41
C LEU A 725 -43.06 -28.57 -4.88
N GLY A 726 -44.14 -29.21 -5.33
CA GLY A 726 -44.74 -28.98 -6.63
C GLY A 726 -45.91 -27.97 -6.62
N PRO A 727 -46.36 -27.51 -7.80
CA PRO A 727 -47.40 -26.50 -7.97
C PRO A 727 -48.72 -26.82 -7.27
N ASN A 728 -49.06 -28.12 -7.15
CA ASN A 728 -50.33 -28.58 -6.60
C ASN A 728 -50.25 -28.94 -5.10
N GLY A 729 -49.17 -28.56 -4.41
CA GLY A 729 -48.95 -28.94 -3.00
C GLY A 729 -48.47 -30.38 -2.79
N SER A 730 -48.23 -31.14 -3.87
CA SER A 730 -47.54 -32.43 -3.82
C SER A 730 -46.05 -32.25 -3.50
N LEU A 731 -45.44 -33.22 -2.83
CA LEU A 731 -44.01 -33.26 -2.53
C LEU A 731 -43.34 -34.32 -3.41
N TYR A 732 -42.20 -33.98 -3.99
CA TYR A 732 -41.32 -34.91 -4.71
C TYR A 732 -40.10 -35.17 -3.85
N ILE A 733 -39.82 -36.43 -3.54
CA ILE A 733 -38.75 -36.83 -2.63
C ILE A 733 -37.87 -37.83 -3.35
N LEU A 734 -36.63 -37.42 -3.60
CA LEU A 734 -35.60 -38.27 -4.16
C LEU A 734 -34.86 -38.97 -3.03
N TYR A 735 -34.77 -40.29 -3.10
CA TYR A 735 -34.03 -41.13 -2.18
C TYR A 735 -32.80 -41.73 -2.87
N GLY A 736 -31.68 -41.80 -2.16
CA GLY A 736 -30.45 -42.48 -2.57
C GLY A 736 -29.97 -43.47 -1.50
N ASP A 737 -29.15 -44.45 -1.86
CA ASP A 737 -28.54 -45.41 -0.93
C ASP A 737 -27.21 -44.94 -0.32
N GLY A 738 -26.74 -43.75 -0.71
CA GLY A 738 -25.65 -43.00 -0.10
C GLY A 738 -26.07 -41.58 0.24
N ALA A 739 -25.08 -40.76 0.59
CA ALA A 739 -25.24 -39.32 0.81
C ALA A 739 -24.60 -38.49 -0.32
N GLY A 740 -23.91 -39.10 -1.27
CA GLY A 740 -23.05 -38.42 -2.22
C GLY A 740 -21.84 -37.73 -1.58
N SER A 741 -20.97 -37.10 -2.39
CA SER A 741 -20.98 -37.07 -3.86
C SER A 741 -20.61 -38.41 -4.51
N ASP A 742 -20.09 -39.36 -3.73
CA ASP A 742 -19.66 -40.68 -4.18
C ASP A 742 -20.31 -41.83 -3.40
N GLY A 743 -20.42 -42.97 -4.07
CA GLY A 743 -20.86 -44.24 -3.47
C GLY A 743 -22.36 -44.52 -3.56
N ASP A 744 -23.12 -43.65 -4.23
CA ASP A 744 -24.53 -43.87 -4.53
C ASP A 744 -24.66 -44.83 -5.72
N THR A 745 -25.44 -45.89 -5.53
CA THR A 745 -25.60 -46.94 -6.54
C THR A 745 -27.04 -47.15 -6.98
N VAL A 746 -28.04 -46.69 -6.20
CA VAL A 746 -29.47 -46.85 -6.51
C VAL A 746 -30.26 -45.64 -6.02
N GLY A 747 -31.19 -45.13 -6.85
CA GLY A 747 -32.14 -44.08 -6.48
C GLY A 747 -33.62 -44.51 -6.56
N GLN A 748 -34.49 -43.80 -5.82
CA GLN A 748 -35.96 -43.87 -5.98
C GLN A 748 -36.57 -42.48 -5.87
N LEU A 749 -37.52 -42.15 -6.75
CA LEU A 749 -38.29 -40.92 -6.68
C LEU A 749 -39.73 -41.23 -6.27
N TRP A 750 -40.24 -40.51 -5.29
CA TRP A 750 -41.62 -40.64 -4.82
C TRP A 750 -42.34 -39.30 -4.84
N LYS A 751 -43.60 -39.32 -5.28
CA LYS A 751 -44.54 -38.21 -5.18
C LYS A 751 -45.53 -38.48 -4.06
N PHE A 752 -45.62 -37.56 -3.11
CA PHE A 752 -46.62 -37.57 -2.05
C PHE A 752 -47.63 -36.46 -2.28
N THR A 753 -48.91 -36.80 -2.36
CA THR A 753 -50.00 -35.82 -2.42
C THR A 753 -50.79 -35.88 -1.10
N PRO A 754 -50.70 -34.87 -0.24
CA PRO A 754 -51.36 -34.89 1.06
C PRO A 754 -52.88 -34.86 0.93
N ASP A 755 -53.57 -35.55 1.84
CA ASP A 755 -54.99 -35.33 2.05
C ASP A 755 -55.24 -34.11 2.96
N SER A 756 -56.52 -33.82 3.25
CA SER A 756 -56.89 -32.65 4.06
C SER A 756 -56.35 -32.65 5.50
N SER A 757 -55.87 -33.80 6.01
CA SER A 757 -55.24 -33.89 7.35
C SER A 757 -53.78 -33.48 7.34
N TRP A 758 -53.12 -33.45 6.17
CA TRP A 758 -51.68 -33.25 5.98
C TRP A 758 -50.76 -34.33 6.59
N THR A 759 -51.30 -35.25 7.40
CA THR A 759 -50.53 -36.32 8.06
C THR A 759 -50.56 -37.63 7.29
N SER A 760 -51.46 -37.75 6.32
CA SER A 760 -51.59 -38.88 5.38
C SER A 760 -51.86 -38.37 3.96
N GLY A 761 -51.90 -39.28 3.00
CA GLY A 761 -52.15 -38.95 1.59
C GLY A 761 -51.78 -40.09 0.65
N THR A 762 -51.72 -39.78 -0.64
CA THR A 762 -51.37 -40.74 -1.69
C THR A 762 -49.88 -40.69 -2.00
N TRP A 763 -49.23 -41.84 -1.87
CA TRP A 763 -47.83 -42.06 -2.27
C TRP A 763 -47.78 -42.76 -3.62
N THR A 764 -47.08 -42.18 -4.58
CA THR A 764 -46.86 -42.74 -5.92
C THR A 764 -45.37 -42.80 -6.20
N GLN A 765 -44.85 -43.99 -6.48
CA GLN A 765 -43.47 -44.13 -6.94
C GLN A 765 -43.39 -43.68 -8.39
N ILE A 766 -42.47 -42.76 -8.68
CA ILE A 766 -42.11 -42.39 -10.03
C ILE A 766 -40.93 -43.27 -10.44
N VAL A 767 -41.11 -44.04 -11.52
CA VAL A 767 -40.07 -44.93 -12.04
C VAL A 767 -38.98 -44.08 -12.67
N LEU A 768 -37.77 -44.14 -12.11
CA LEU A 768 -36.61 -43.41 -12.62
C LEU A 768 -36.05 -44.08 -13.89
N PRO A 769 -35.41 -43.32 -14.79
CA PRO A 769 -34.64 -43.86 -15.90
C PRO A 769 -33.55 -44.82 -15.41
N VAL A 770 -33.27 -45.85 -16.21
CA VAL A 770 -32.17 -46.78 -15.95
C VAL A 770 -30.97 -46.40 -16.81
N ASN A 771 -29.76 -46.50 -16.24
CA ASN A 771 -28.52 -46.36 -16.99
C ASN A 771 -28.33 -47.61 -17.89
N VAL A 772 -28.77 -47.51 -19.14
CA VAL A 772 -28.68 -48.61 -20.11
C VAL A 772 -27.26 -48.67 -20.69
N GLY A 773 -26.60 -49.81 -20.51
CA GLY A 773 -25.25 -50.07 -21.02
C GLY A 773 -24.12 -49.71 -20.04
N GLY A 774 -24.43 -48.98 -18.97
CA GLY A 774 -23.49 -48.73 -17.87
C GLY A 774 -23.41 -49.87 -16.85
N PRO A 775 -22.42 -49.83 -15.95
CA PRO A 775 -22.29 -50.79 -14.85
C PRO A 775 -23.53 -50.85 -13.94
N PRO A 776 -23.90 -52.02 -13.38
CA PRO A 776 -25.08 -52.16 -12.51
C PRO A 776 -25.05 -51.32 -11.23
N ASP A 777 -23.87 -50.89 -10.78
CA ASP A 777 -23.63 -50.07 -9.60
C ASP A 777 -23.66 -48.55 -9.88
N GLN A 778 -24.03 -48.15 -11.09
CA GLN A 778 -24.12 -46.74 -11.53
C GLN A 778 -25.57 -46.35 -11.85
N GLN A 779 -26.48 -46.54 -10.88
CA GLN A 779 -27.92 -46.23 -10.98
C GLN A 779 -28.37 -45.19 -9.93
N GLY A 780 -27.42 -44.44 -9.35
CA GLY A 780 -27.66 -43.41 -8.35
C GLY A 780 -28.27 -42.13 -8.93
N PHE A 781 -28.97 -41.37 -8.08
CA PHE A 781 -29.56 -40.08 -8.43
C PHE A 781 -29.31 -39.06 -7.32
N GLY A 782 -28.84 -37.87 -7.71
CA GLY A 782 -28.39 -36.83 -6.77
C GLY A 782 -29.35 -35.66 -6.62
N SER A 783 -30.17 -35.37 -7.63
CA SER A 783 -30.98 -34.15 -7.66
C SER A 783 -32.35 -34.31 -8.31
N VAL A 784 -33.30 -33.48 -7.86
CA VAL A 784 -34.62 -33.34 -8.47
C VAL A 784 -35.01 -31.86 -8.54
N ALA A 785 -35.47 -31.41 -9.70
CA ALA A 785 -36.11 -30.11 -9.90
C ALA A 785 -37.56 -30.31 -10.34
N VAL A 786 -38.43 -29.42 -9.90
CA VAL A 786 -39.87 -29.43 -10.20
C VAL A 786 -40.23 -28.08 -10.76
N ASP A 787 -40.92 -28.06 -11.91
CA ASP A 787 -41.43 -26.81 -12.47
C ASP A 787 -42.56 -26.28 -11.57
N PRO A 788 -42.43 -25.08 -11.00
CA PRO A 788 -43.41 -24.55 -10.06
C PRO A 788 -44.68 -24.03 -10.73
N SER A 789 -44.73 -23.96 -12.06
CA SER A 789 -45.85 -23.47 -12.85
C SER A 789 -46.55 -24.56 -13.66
N HIS A 790 -45.86 -25.69 -13.94
CA HIS A 790 -46.38 -26.77 -14.78
C HIS A 790 -46.42 -28.12 -14.04
N PRO A 791 -47.59 -28.51 -13.49
CA PRO A 791 -47.75 -29.80 -12.84
C PRO A 791 -47.31 -30.97 -13.74
N GLY A 792 -46.57 -31.91 -13.17
CA GLY A 792 -46.03 -33.06 -13.91
C GLY A 792 -44.70 -32.81 -14.60
N THR A 793 -44.22 -31.56 -14.66
CA THR A 793 -42.92 -31.23 -15.24
C THR A 793 -41.82 -31.31 -14.19
N ILE A 794 -40.88 -32.23 -14.38
CA ILE A 794 -39.80 -32.53 -13.45
C ILE A 794 -38.49 -32.82 -14.20
N MET A 795 -37.37 -32.59 -13.53
CA MET A 795 -36.04 -33.02 -13.97
C MET A 795 -35.34 -33.79 -12.85
N VAL A 796 -34.49 -34.74 -13.23
CA VAL A 796 -33.64 -35.49 -12.29
C VAL A 796 -32.20 -35.58 -12.83
N GLY A 797 -31.23 -35.46 -11.93
CA GLY A 797 -29.82 -35.67 -12.24
C GLY A 797 -29.32 -36.96 -11.63
N THR A 798 -28.60 -37.77 -12.40
CA THR A 798 -27.93 -38.97 -11.87
C THR A 798 -26.75 -38.58 -10.98
N LEU A 799 -26.31 -39.54 -10.16
CA LEU A 799 -25.11 -39.41 -9.34
C LEU A 799 -24.28 -40.68 -9.45
N ASN A 800 -22.98 -40.52 -9.74
CA ASN A 800 -22.01 -41.60 -9.94
C ASN A 800 -22.25 -42.46 -11.18
N GLN A 801 -22.99 -41.95 -12.16
CA GLN A 801 -23.01 -42.50 -13.50
C GLN A 801 -21.80 -41.98 -14.28
N TYR A 802 -20.71 -42.75 -14.33
CA TYR A 802 -19.49 -42.34 -15.03
C TYR A 802 -19.43 -42.83 -16.49
N TRP A 803 -20.21 -43.84 -16.84
CA TRP A 803 -20.29 -44.41 -18.19
C TRP A 803 -21.76 -44.44 -18.68
N PRO A 804 -22.05 -44.12 -19.96
CA PRO A 804 -21.12 -43.87 -21.08
C PRO A 804 -20.61 -42.45 -21.25
N THR A 805 -21.37 -41.47 -20.77
CA THR A 805 -21.22 -40.05 -21.14
C THR A 805 -20.98 -39.15 -19.93
N GLY A 806 -20.81 -39.72 -18.74
CA GLY A 806 -20.90 -39.01 -17.46
C GLY A 806 -22.31 -39.05 -16.88
N ASP A 807 -22.54 -38.28 -15.80
CA ASP A 807 -23.86 -38.17 -15.18
C ASP A 807 -24.85 -37.56 -16.19
N VAL A 808 -26.14 -37.78 -16.01
CA VAL A 808 -27.18 -37.41 -16.98
C VAL A 808 -28.31 -36.66 -16.31
N VAL A 809 -28.85 -35.68 -17.02
CA VAL A 809 -30.06 -34.96 -16.66
C VAL A 809 -31.21 -35.46 -17.52
N TYR A 810 -32.26 -35.95 -16.87
CA TYR A 810 -33.48 -36.37 -17.52
C TYR A 810 -34.61 -35.38 -17.22
N ARG A 811 -35.48 -35.15 -18.20
CA ARG A 811 -36.67 -34.32 -18.11
C ARG A 811 -37.93 -35.15 -18.40
N SER A 812 -39.00 -34.87 -17.67
CA SER A 812 -40.35 -35.39 -17.90
C SER A 812 -41.36 -34.24 -17.82
N THR A 813 -42.46 -34.37 -18.57
CA THR A 813 -43.62 -33.45 -18.54
C THR A 813 -44.91 -34.14 -18.09
N ASP A 814 -44.82 -35.39 -17.63
CA ASP A 814 -45.95 -36.27 -17.33
C ASP A 814 -45.73 -37.11 -16.05
N ASP A 815 -45.10 -36.54 -15.03
CA ASP A 815 -44.80 -37.20 -13.75
C ASP A 815 -43.92 -38.47 -13.91
N GLY A 816 -43.00 -38.46 -14.87
CA GLY A 816 -42.04 -39.54 -15.12
C GLY A 816 -42.65 -40.78 -15.79
N VAL A 817 -43.84 -40.65 -16.39
CA VAL A 817 -44.37 -41.70 -17.29
C VAL A 817 -43.47 -41.82 -18.52
N THR A 818 -43.00 -40.69 -19.05
CA THR A 818 -41.96 -40.63 -20.07
C THR A 818 -40.80 -39.74 -19.62
N TRP A 819 -39.59 -40.14 -20.01
CA TRP A 819 -38.35 -39.42 -19.71
C TRP A 819 -37.57 -39.15 -20.99
N ARG A 820 -36.94 -37.99 -21.04
CA ARG A 820 -36.01 -37.60 -22.10
C ARG A 820 -34.68 -37.19 -21.49
N ASP A 821 -33.60 -37.77 -22.00
CA ASP A 821 -32.25 -37.28 -21.74
C ASP A 821 -32.08 -35.91 -22.41
N VAL A 822 -31.66 -34.92 -21.64
CA VAL A 822 -31.48 -33.53 -22.12
C VAL A 822 -30.04 -33.06 -22.03
N SER A 823 -29.08 -33.90 -21.66
CA SER A 823 -27.70 -33.46 -21.38
C SER A 823 -26.61 -34.36 -21.97
N SER A 824 -26.90 -35.60 -22.38
CA SER A 824 -25.85 -36.44 -22.97
C SER A 824 -25.38 -35.94 -24.33
N VAL A 825 -24.06 -35.96 -24.53
CA VAL A 825 -23.41 -35.68 -25.82
C VAL A 825 -23.04 -36.96 -26.59
N LYS A 826 -22.64 -36.82 -27.86
CA LYS A 826 -22.07 -37.92 -28.65
C LYS A 826 -20.64 -38.22 -28.21
N ALA A 827 -20.42 -39.30 -27.46
CA ALA A 827 -19.06 -39.70 -27.08
C ALA A 827 -18.23 -40.18 -28.30
N PRO A 828 -16.95 -39.74 -28.46
CA PRO A 828 -16.07 -40.23 -29.52
C PRO A 828 -15.84 -41.74 -29.43
N GLY A 829 -16.02 -42.46 -30.54
CA GLY A 829 -15.82 -43.91 -30.61
C GLY A 829 -16.97 -44.77 -30.05
N ASN A 830 -18.00 -44.15 -29.50
CA ASN A 830 -19.16 -44.86 -28.96
C ASN A 830 -20.36 -44.77 -29.92
N SER A 831 -20.75 -45.91 -30.48
CA SER A 831 -21.96 -46.03 -31.32
C SER A 831 -23.22 -46.36 -30.52
N SER A 832 -23.11 -46.54 -29.20
CA SER A 832 -24.20 -46.94 -28.30
C SER A 832 -24.69 -45.83 -27.39
N SER A 833 -24.48 -44.54 -27.71
CA SER A 833 -25.26 -43.48 -27.05
C SER A 833 -26.73 -43.71 -27.44
N MET A 834 -27.50 -44.29 -26.51
CA MET A 834 -28.88 -44.71 -26.73
C MET A 834 -29.88 -43.55 -26.66
N SER A 835 -29.43 -42.30 -26.44
CA SER A 835 -30.29 -41.14 -26.55
C SER A 835 -30.43 -40.73 -28.03
N PRO A 836 -31.63 -40.81 -28.63
CA PRO A 836 -31.87 -40.34 -29.99
C PRO A 836 -31.78 -38.80 -30.12
N ASN A 837 -31.70 -38.06 -29.00
CA ASN A 837 -31.77 -36.60 -28.93
C ASN A 837 -30.61 -36.05 -28.10
N LEU A 838 -29.43 -35.94 -28.71
CA LEU A 838 -28.22 -35.47 -28.04
C LEU A 838 -28.29 -33.98 -27.73
N ALA A 839 -27.65 -33.56 -26.63
CA ALA A 839 -27.44 -32.15 -26.28
C ALA A 839 -26.16 -31.59 -26.92
N THR A 840 -26.03 -30.26 -26.92
CA THR A 840 -24.76 -29.56 -27.17
C THR A 840 -24.23 -28.93 -25.89
N HIS A 841 -22.90 -28.94 -25.77
CA HIS A 841 -22.16 -28.35 -24.65
C HIS A 841 -21.12 -27.39 -25.20
N ASP A 842 -21.34 -26.09 -25.01
CA ASP A 842 -20.41 -25.03 -25.39
C ASP A 842 -19.54 -24.63 -24.20
N ASN A 843 -18.27 -25.03 -24.27
CA ASN A 843 -17.22 -24.67 -23.31
C ASN A 843 -16.14 -23.78 -23.93
N THR A 844 -16.44 -23.05 -25.00
CA THR A 844 -15.44 -22.26 -25.74
C THR A 844 -14.69 -21.24 -24.87
N ASN A 845 -15.31 -20.77 -23.79
CA ASN A 845 -14.70 -19.87 -22.80
C ASN A 845 -13.88 -20.59 -21.71
N ALA A 846 -13.99 -21.91 -21.57
CA ALA A 846 -13.25 -22.75 -20.62
C ALA A 846 -12.69 -24.03 -21.32
N PRO A 847 -11.66 -23.89 -22.17
CA PRO A 847 -11.12 -25.01 -22.97
C PRO A 847 -10.55 -26.17 -22.14
N TYR A 848 -10.25 -25.94 -20.86
CA TYR A 848 -9.69 -26.97 -19.98
C TYR A 848 -10.70 -28.06 -19.60
N VAL A 849 -12.00 -27.75 -19.63
CA VAL A 849 -13.10 -28.69 -19.30
C VAL A 849 -13.15 -29.86 -20.30
N GLY A 850 -12.74 -29.63 -21.55
CA GLY A 850 -12.69 -30.66 -22.59
C GLY A 850 -12.49 -30.06 -23.99
N ALA A 851 -12.28 -30.91 -24.99
CA ALA A 851 -12.24 -30.42 -26.38
C ALA A 851 -13.66 -30.06 -26.86
N PRO A 852 -13.82 -28.98 -27.67
CA PRO A 852 -15.11 -28.59 -28.21
C PRO A 852 -15.82 -29.75 -28.92
N GLY A 853 -17.07 -30.02 -28.53
CA GLY A 853 -17.88 -31.12 -29.08
C GLY A 853 -17.58 -32.52 -28.54
N THR A 854 -16.68 -32.66 -27.55
CA THR A 854 -16.41 -33.94 -26.85
C THR A 854 -16.57 -33.82 -25.33
N VAL A 855 -17.15 -32.72 -24.85
CA VAL A 855 -17.27 -32.41 -23.42
C VAL A 855 -18.31 -33.31 -22.79
N SER A 856 -17.89 -34.09 -21.80
CA SER A 856 -18.77 -34.93 -20.97
C SER A 856 -19.81 -34.06 -20.27
N THR A 857 -20.97 -34.63 -19.96
CA THR A 857 -22.03 -33.96 -19.18
C THR A 857 -21.54 -33.46 -17.80
N GLY A 858 -20.48 -34.09 -17.27
CA GLY A 858 -19.95 -33.85 -15.92
C GLY A 858 -20.24 -34.99 -14.96
N ASN A 859 -19.94 -34.78 -13.68
CA ASN A 859 -20.22 -35.71 -12.58
C ASN A 859 -20.71 -34.93 -11.36
N TRP A 860 -21.37 -35.62 -10.42
CA TRP A 860 -21.86 -35.03 -9.16
C TRP A 860 -23.02 -34.04 -9.35
N ILE A 861 -24.01 -34.38 -10.17
CA ILE A 861 -25.16 -33.52 -10.43
C ILE A 861 -26.11 -33.48 -9.22
N THR A 862 -25.84 -32.59 -8.28
CA THR A 862 -26.66 -32.36 -7.08
C THR A 862 -27.36 -31.00 -7.08
N GLY A 863 -26.83 -30.01 -7.78
CA GLY A 863 -27.53 -28.77 -8.10
C GLY A 863 -28.33 -28.93 -9.39
N LEU A 864 -29.64 -28.73 -9.32
CA LEU A 864 -30.53 -28.77 -10.48
C LEU A 864 -31.72 -27.85 -10.23
N ALA A 865 -32.00 -26.94 -11.17
CA ALA A 865 -33.09 -25.98 -11.04
C ALA A 865 -33.70 -25.60 -12.40
N ILE A 866 -35.00 -25.34 -12.39
CA ILE A 866 -35.78 -24.78 -13.52
C ILE A 866 -36.20 -23.37 -13.09
N ASP A 867 -36.06 -22.40 -13.97
CA ASP A 867 -36.46 -21.02 -13.69
C ASP A 867 -37.99 -20.92 -13.52
N PRO A 868 -38.49 -20.43 -12.37
CA PRO A 868 -39.92 -20.28 -12.11
C PRO A 868 -40.63 -19.32 -13.08
N PHE A 869 -39.89 -18.44 -13.75
CA PHE A 869 -40.42 -17.43 -14.67
C PHE A 869 -40.22 -17.78 -16.14
N ASN A 870 -39.36 -18.76 -16.44
CA ASN A 870 -39.03 -19.12 -17.81
C ASN A 870 -38.74 -20.63 -17.93
N PRO A 871 -39.68 -21.45 -18.43
CA PRO A 871 -39.49 -22.91 -18.51
C PRO A 871 -38.38 -23.34 -19.49
N ASP A 872 -37.90 -22.43 -20.35
CA ASP A 872 -36.72 -22.67 -21.21
C ASP A 872 -35.39 -22.52 -20.48
N HIS A 873 -35.38 -21.83 -19.33
CA HIS A 873 -34.17 -21.52 -18.58
C HIS A 873 -33.96 -22.52 -17.44
N ALA A 874 -32.83 -23.22 -17.44
CA ALA A 874 -32.48 -24.16 -16.39
C ALA A 874 -30.96 -24.26 -16.19
N MET A 875 -30.59 -24.76 -15.02
CA MET A 875 -29.20 -24.91 -14.61
C MET A 875 -28.98 -26.29 -13.98
N TYR A 876 -27.85 -26.92 -14.27
CA TYR A 876 -27.38 -28.07 -13.49
C TYR A 876 -25.89 -27.97 -13.20
N SER A 877 -25.50 -28.35 -11.99
CA SER A 877 -24.11 -28.27 -11.53
C SER A 877 -23.37 -29.59 -11.69
N PHE A 878 -22.04 -29.51 -11.63
CA PHE A 878 -21.16 -30.66 -11.59
C PHE A 878 -19.88 -30.33 -10.79
N GLY A 879 -18.98 -31.31 -10.65
CA GLY A 879 -17.73 -31.17 -9.89
C GLY A 879 -16.70 -30.15 -10.43
N GLY A 880 -16.98 -29.49 -11.56
CA GLY A 880 -16.08 -28.49 -12.16
C GLY A 880 -16.74 -27.18 -12.58
N GLY A 881 -18.03 -26.97 -12.29
CA GLY A 881 -18.76 -25.76 -12.65
C GLY A 881 -20.27 -25.97 -12.83
N LEU A 882 -20.85 -25.13 -13.69
CA LEU A 882 -22.27 -25.06 -13.99
C LEU A 882 -22.54 -25.16 -15.49
N TRP A 883 -23.65 -25.80 -15.85
CA TRP A 883 -24.20 -25.78 -17.19
C TRP A 883 -25.54 -25.04 -17.17
N ILE A 884 -25.71 -24.07 -18.06
CA ILE A 884 -26.92 -23.26 -18.20
C ILE A 884 -27.52 -23.46 -19.60
N THR A 885 -28.84 -23.62 -19.67
CA THR A 885 -29.58 -23.66 -20.94
C THR A 885 -30.66 -22.60 -20.95
N HIS A 886 -30.97 -22.07 -22.13
CA HIS A 886 -32.06 -21.13 -22.38
C HIS A 886 -33.05 -21.65 -23.43
N ASP A 887 -33.06 -22.95 -23.69
CA ASP A 887 -33.96 -23.57 -24.66
C ASP A 887 -34.46 -24.96 -24.23
N LEU A 888 -34.58 -25.18 -22.93
CA LEU A 888 -34.94 -26.48 -22.35
C LEU A 888 -36.23 -27.08 -22.92
N THR A 889 -37.27 -26.27 -23.23
CA THR A 889 -38.56 -26.80 -23.70
C THR A 889 -38.52 -27.33 -25.13
N LYS A 890 -37.43 -27.11 -25.88
CA LYS A 890 -37.17 -27.82 -27.15
C LYS A 890 -37.17 -29.34 -26.97
N ALA A 891 -36.94 -29.79 -25.73
CA ALA A 891 -37.00 -31.18 -25.35
C ALA A 891 -38.40 -31.77 -25.21
N ASP A 892 -39.43 -30.94 -25.08
CA ASP A 892 -40.75 -31.42 -24.70
C ASP A 892 -41.40 -32.22 -25.85
N PRO A 893 -42.16 -33.29 -25.56
CA PRO A 893 -42.84 -34.09 -26.59
C PRO A 893 -43.79 -33.29 -27.50
N SER A 894 -44.29 -32.15 -27.01
CA SER A 894 -45.15 -31.22 -27.75
C SER A 894 -44.38 -30.33 -28.74
N ALA A 895 -43.05 -30.25 -28.64
CA ALA A 895 -42.24 -29.45 -29.53
C ALA A 895 -42.18 -30.08 -30.93
N SER A 896 -42.58 -29.32 -31.96
CA SER A 896 -42.61 -29.78 -33.36
C SER A 896 -41.27 -30.31 -33.89
N SER A 897 -40.15 -29.91 -33.27
CA SER A 897 -38.79 -30.28 -33.66
C SER A 897 -38.15 -31.40 -32.83
N LEU A 898 -38.71 -31.76 -31.66
CA LEU A 898 -38.07 -32.63 -30.66
C LEU A 898 -36.55 -32.38 -30.57
N GLY A 899 -36.18 -31.12 -30.36
CA GLY A 899 -34.86 -30.57 -30.72
C GLY A 899 -33.73 -30.83 -29.73
N ILE A 900 -32.51 -30.57 -30.18
CA ILE A 900 -31.27 -30.56 -29.37
C ILE A 900 -31.37 -29.41 -28.35
N VAL A 901 -31.05 -29.69 -27.09
CA VAL A 901 -30.93 -28.68 -26.02
C VAL A 901 -29.49 -28.17 -26.00
N ASP A 902 -29.34 -26.85 -25.91
CA ASP A 902 -28.03 -26.20 -25.88
C ASP A 902 -27.65 -25.81 -24.45
N TRP A 903 -26.56 -26.39 -23.95
CA TRP A 903 -25.96 -26.08 -22.66
C TRP A 903 -24.67 -25.29 -22.85
N LYS A 904 -24.53 -24.24 -22.06
CA LYS A 904 -23.41 -23.31 -22.11
C LYS A 904 -22.74 -23.21 -20.75
N PHE A 905 -21.41 -23.09 -20.78
CA PHE A 905 -20.59 -22.89 -19.61
C PHE A 905 -20.56 -21.39 -19.26
N GLU A 906 -21.60 -20.89 -18.60
CA GLU A 906 -21.79 -19.44 -18.34
C GLU A 906 -21.32 -19.03 -16.93
N ASP A 907 -20.12 -19.49 -16.56
CA ASP A 907 -19.56 -19.42 -15.21
C ASP A 907 -18.72 -18.16 -14.97
N GLU A 908 -18.87 -17.13 -15.82
CA GLU A 908 -18.15 -15.86 -15.67
C GLU A 908 -18.31 -15.33 -14.25
N GLY A 909 -17.19 -15.09 -13.55
CA GLY A 909 -17.17 -14.59 -12.18
C GLY A 909 -17.13 -15.66 -11.09
N ILE A 910 -17.47 -16.92 -11.39
CA ILE A 910 -17.24 -18.05 -10.49
C ILE A 910 -15.79 -18.52 -10.64
N GLU A 911 -15.04 -18.56 -9.55
CA GLU A 911 -13.67 -19.09 -9.52
C GLU A 911 -13.47 -19.83 -8.20
N GLU A 912 -13.37 -21.16 -8.26
CA GLU A 912 -13.47 -22.03 -7.08
C GLU A 912 -12.23 -22.91 -6.84
N THR A 913 -11.18 -22.69 -7.65
CA THR A 913 -10.00 -23.56 -7.64
C THR A 913 -9.15 -23.44 -6.37
N ALA A 914 -8.64 -24.57 -5.88
CA ALA A 914 -7.67 -24.65 -4.79
C ALA A 914 -6.24 -24.64 -5.34
N VAL A 915 -5.50 -23.56 -5.07
CA VAL A 915 -4.16 -23.32 -5.63
C VAL A 915 -3.09 -23.81 -4.66
N ASN A 916 -2.09 -24.53 -5.17
CA ASN A 916 -0.96 -25.04 -4.41
C ASN A 916 0.37 -24.36 -4.74
N VAL A 917 0.51 -23.90 -5.97
CA VAL A 917 1.77 -23.37 -6.48
C VAL A 917 1.46 -22.18 -7.37
N LEU A 918 2.20 -21.09 -7.16
CA LEU A 918 2.04 -19.86 -7.93
C LEU A 918 3.42 -19.22 -8.17
N LEU A 919 3.80 -19.08 -9.45
CA LEU A 919 5.09 -18.51 -9.85
C LEU A 919 4.91 -17.56 -11.03
N ALA A 920 5.56 -16.40 -11.00
CA ALA A 920 5.57 -15.44 -12.10
C ALA A 920 6.97 -15.37 -12.74
N PRO A 921 7.20 -16.03 -13.89
CA PRO A 921 8.50 -15.96 -14.55
C PRO A 921 8.83 -14.52 -15.00
N PRO A 922 10.11 -14.08 -14.92
CA PRO A 922 10.47 -12.69 -15.15
C PRO A 922 10.42 -12.27 -16.64
N SER A 923 10.36 -13.21 -17.57
CA SER A 923 10.27 -12.97 -19.01
C SER A 923 9.67 -14.18 -19.75
N GLY A 924 9.46 -14.06 -21.06
CA GLY A 924 8.80 -15.07 -21.88
C GLY A 924 7.29 -14.87 -21.98
N SER A 925 6.62 -15.73 -22.75
CA SER A 925 5.18 -15.60 -23.04
C SER A 925 4.30 -15.93 -21.83
N THR A 926 4.72 -16.85 -20.96
CA THR A 926 3.96 -17.22 -19.75
C THR A 926 4.12 -16.16 -18.67
N ILE A 927 3.04 -15.46 -18.34
CA ILE A 927 2.99 -14.44 -17.28
C ILE A 927 2.97 -15.10 -15.90
N LEU A 928 2.16 -16.15 -15.75
CA LEU A 928 1.91 -16.81 -14.48
C LEU A 928 1.82 -18.33 -14.68
N LEU A 929 2.46 -19.08 -13.80
CA LEU A 929 2.35 -20.53 -13.71
C LEU A 929 1.55 -20.85 -12.45
N SER A 930 0.52 -21.69 -12.59
CA SER A 930 -0.25 -22.18 -11.45
C SER A 930 -0.24 -23.70 -11.38
N GLY A 931 -0.21 -24.21 -10.16
CA GLY A 931 -0.44 -25.61 -9.83
C GLY A 931 -1.69 -25.68 -8.96
N ILE A 932 -2.69 -26.42 -9.41
CA ILE A 932 -4.05 -26.36 -8.87
C ILE A 932 -4.57 -27.79 -8.64
N GLY A 933 -5.31 -27.99 -7.55
CA GLY A 933 -6.04 -29.25 -7.30
C GLY A 933 -7.08 -29.51 -8.39
N ASP A 934 -7.35 -30.80 -8.66
CA ASP A 934 -8.32 -31.34 -9.63
C ASP A 934 -8.09 -30.98 -11.11
N VAL A 935 -7.87 -29.70 -11.42
CA VAL A 935 -7.59 -29.19 -12.76
C VAL A 935 -6.10 -29.12 -13.07
N TYR A 936 -5.22 -29.59 -12.19
CA TYR A 936 -3.76 -29.76 -12.37
C TYR A 936 -2.93 -28.49 -12.57
N GLY A 937 -3.48 -27.38 -13.05
CA GLY A 937 -2.78 -26.10 -13.22
C GLY A 937 -2.56 -25.67 -14.68
N PHE A 938 -1.99 -24.48 -14.84
CA PHE A 938 -1.99 -23.74 -16.10
C PHE A 938 -0.76 -22.85 -16.29
N ALA A 939 -0.39 -22.65 -17.55
CA ALA A 939 0.50 -21.57 -17.99
C ALA A 939 -0.35 -20.41 -18.55
N HIS A 940 -0.45 -19.30 -17.82
CA HIS A 940 -1.27 -18.16 -18.20
C HIS A 940 -0.47 -17.19 -19.06
N THR A 941 -0.97 -16.87 -20.26
CA THR A 941 -0.39 -15.87 -21.18
C THR A 941 -1.19 -14.56 -21.21
N ASP A 942 -2.45 -14.64 -20.82
CA ASP A 942 -3.38 -13.53 -20.63
C ASP A 942 -4.22 -13.88 -19.40
N LEU A 943 -4.34 -12.95 -18.47
CA LEU A 943 -5.02 -13.16 -17.18
C LEU A 943 -6.54 -12.98 -17.29
N THR A 944 -7.04 -12.52 -18.44
CA THR A 944 -8.43 -12.13 -18.67
C THR A 944 -9.22 -13.14 -19.50
N VAL A 945 -8.59 -14.25 -19.90
CA VAL A 945 -9.18 -15.36 -20.65
C VAL A 945 -8.70 -16.69 -20.07
N SER A 946 -9.56 -17.71 -20.09
CA SER A 946 -9.14 -19.08 -19.74
C SER A 946 -8.08 -19.55 -20.75
N PRO A 947 -6.97 -20.19 -20.31
CA PRO A 947 -5.88 -20.56 -21.21
C PRO A 947 -6.34 -21.45 -22.38
N ALA A 948 -6.08 -21.01 -23.61
CA ALA A 948 -6.54 -21.70 -24.83
C ALA A 948 -5.97 -23.11 -24.99
N GLN A 949 -4.76 -23.36 -24.48
CA GLN A 949 -4.15 -24.69 -24.47
C GLN A 949 -4.73 -25.63 -23.40
N GLY A 950 -5.61 -25.13 -22.52
CA GLY A 950 -6.18 -25.86 -21.41
C GLY A 950 -5.21 -26.10 -20.26
N ASN A 951 -5.59 -27.01 -19.35
CA ASN A 951 -4.77 -27.42 -18.23
C ASN A 951 -3.69 -28.45 -18.60
N TYR A 952 -2.73 -28.65 -17.70
CA TYR A 952 -1.65 -29.62 -17.90
C TYR A 952 -2.17 -31.06 -18.13
N LYS A 953 -1.72 -31.69 -19.22
CA LYS A 953 -2.20 -33.03 -19.64
C LYS A 953 -1.26 -34.19 -19.29
N VAL A 954 0.02 -33.92 -19.00
CA VAL A 954 1.00 -34.93 -18.57
C VAL A 954 1.11 -34.84 -17.07
N SER A 955 1.16 -35.95 -16.32
CA SER A 955 1.08 -35.92 -14.84
C SER A 955 -0.20 -35.22 -14.38
N GLN A 956 -1.35 -35.85 -14.66
CA GLN A 956 -2.70 -35.44 -14.26
C GLN A 956 -2.93 -35.68 -12.76
N ALA A 957 -2.13 -34.99 -11.95
CA ALA A 957 -2.13 -35.06 -10.51
C ALA A 957 -1.90 -33.68 -9.92
N MET A 958 -2.26 -33.51 -8.65
CA MET A 958 -2.06 -32.29 -7.89
C MET A 958 -0.57 -31.91 -7.87
N PRO A 959 -0.16 -30.76 -8.40
CA PRO A 959 1.22 -30.30 -8.28
C PRO A 959 1.52 -29.94 -6.83
N THR A 960 2.63 -30.45 -6.31
CA THR A 960 3.11 -30.10 -4.95
C THR A 960 4.20 -29.04 -5.01
N SER A 961 4.93 -28.95 -6.12
CA SER A 961 6.02 -28.01 -6.31
C SER A 961 6.30 -27.78 -7.79
N MET A 962 6.66 -26.55 -8.13
CA MET A 962 7.18 -26.18 -9.45
C MET A 962 8.37 -25.25 -9.27
N ASP A 963 9.21 -25.19 -10.30
CA ASP A 963 10.27 -24.21 -10.38
C ASP A 963 10.62 -23.89 -11.84
N PHE A 964 11.21 -22.74 -12.11
CA PHE A 964 11.70 -22.37 -13.45
C PHE A 964 13.17 -21.96 -13.41
N GLN A 965 13.85 -22.18 -14.52
CA GLN A 965 15.24 -21.76 -14.70
C GLN A 965 15.32 -20.23 -14.80
N GLN A 966 15.90 -19.57 -13.80
CA GLN A 966 15.90 -18.10 -13.70
C GLN A 966 16.45 -17.38 -14.94
N ASN A 967 17.56 -17.88 -15.51
CA ASN A 967 18.23 -17.27 -16.66
C ASN A 967 17.53 -17.56 -18.00
N MET A 968 16.66 -18.57 -18.03
CA MET A 968 15.90 -18.97 -19.21
C MET A 968 14.54 -19.56 -18.76
N PRO A 969 13.55 -18.71 -18.43
CA PRO A 969 12.31 -19.13 -17.80
C PRO A 969 11.38 -19.98 -18.68
N THR A 970 11.83 -20.43 -19.85
CA THR A 970 11.14 -21.43 -20.68
C THR A 970 11.32 -22.86 -20.14
N THR A 971 12.40 -23.13 -19.40
CA THR A 971 12.56 -24.43 -18.71
C THR A 971 11.82 -24.39 -17.38
N VAL A 972 10.80 -25.23 -17.24
CA VAL A 972 9.97 -25.33 -16.03
C VAL A 972 9.92 -26.78 -15.56
N LEU A 973 10.03 -27.00 -14.25
CA LEU A 973 9.87 -28.29 -13.60
C LEU A 973 8.58 -28.33 -12.82
N ARG A 974 7.99 -29.52 -12.72
CA ARG A 974 6.85 -29.78 -11.84
C ARG A 974 6.95 -31.17 -11.21
N ALA A 975 6.69 -31.23 -9.91
CA ALA A 975 6.49 -32.46 -9.16
C ALA A 975 5.02 -32.54 -8.71
N SER A 976 4.44 -33.74 -8.78
CA SER A 976 3.02 -33.98 -8.50
C SER A 976 2.83 -35.12 -7.51
N ASP A 977 1.73 -35.08 -6.74
CA ASP A 977 1.28 -36.17 -5.87
C ASP A 977 0.50 -37.22 -6.66
N GLY A 978 1.10 -38.39 -6.83
CA GLY A 978 0.54 -39.54 -7.54
C GLY A 978 -0.19 -40.54 -6.65
N THR A 979 -0.62 -40.18 -5.44
CA THR A 979 -1.41 -41.06 -4.54
C THR A 979 -2.57 -41.78 -5.25
N TYR A 980 -3.18 -41.16 -6.27
CA TYR A 980 -4.27 -41.72 -7.07
C TYR A 980 -3.81 -42.40 -8.39
N GLY A 981 -2.56 -42.86 -8.46
CA GLY A 981 -2.03 -43.64 -9.58
C GLY A 981 -1.52 -42.84 -10.78
N ALA A 982 -1.43 -41.51 -10.66
CA ALA A 982 -0.95 -40.65 -11.73
C ALA A 982 0.56 -40.83 -11.99
N THR A 983 0.96 -40.83 -13.26
CA THR A 983 2.36 -40.93 -13.70
C THR A 983 2.53 -40.17 -15.03
N PRO A 984 3.71 -39.61 -15.35
CA PRO A 984 4.93 -39.50 -14.54
C PRO A 984 4.78 -38.55 -13.34
N LEU A 985 5.59 -38.72 -12.29
CA LEU A 985 5.50 -37.95 -11.03
C LEU A 985 6.31 -36.65 -11.05
N GLY A 986 7.34 -36.60 -11.90
CA GLY A 986 8.15 -35.42 -12.17
C GLY A 986 8.22 -35.17 -13.67
N VAL A 987 8.00 -33.92 -14.05
CA VAL A 987 7.93 -33.49 -15.45
C VAL A 987 8.74 -32.22 -15.68
N ILE A 988 9.17 -32.06 -16.93
CA ILE A 988 9.90 -30.90 -17.44
C ILE A 988 9.20 -30.33 -18.67
N SER A 989 9.12 -29.01 -18.72
CA SER A 989 8.73 -28.22 -19.88
C SER A 989 9.93 -27.44 -20.38
N THR A 990 9.99 -27.18 -21.69
CA THR A 990 11.06 -26.38 -22.32
C THR A 990 10.51 -25.18 -23.10
N ASP A 991 9.20 -24.96 -23.06
CA ASP A 991 8.49 -23.88 -23.77
C ASP A 991 7.78 -22.89 -22.83
N GLY A 992 8.01 -22.96 -21.52
CA GLY A 992 7.40 -22.07 -20.53
C GLY A 992 6.14 -22.65 -19.88
N GLY A 993 5.98 -23.97 -19.90
CA GLY A 993 4.88 -24.69 -19.24
C GLY A 993 3.71 -25.06 -20.15
N PHE A 994 3.82 -24.89 -21.47
CA PHE A 994 2.74 -25.26 -22.40
C PHE A 994 2.74 -26.75 -22.69
N THR A 995 3.92 -27.33 -22.96
CA THR A 995 4.08 -28.77 -23.16
C THR A 995 5.03 -29.36 -22.12
N TRP A 996 4.79 -30.63 -21.78
CA TRP A 996 5.48 -31.32 -20.69
C TRP A 996 5.92 -32.71 -21.13
N ALA A 997 7.09 -33.13 -20.64
CA ALA A 997 7.60 -34.49 -20.75
C ALA A 997 7.94 -35.03 -19.36
N GLY A 998 7.74 -36.33 -19.14
CA GLY A 998 8.25 -37.00 -17.94
C GLY A 998 9.77 -36.98 -17.90
N PHE A 999 10.34 -36.92 -16.69
CA PHE A 999 11.76 -37.25 -16.52
C PHE A 999 12.04 -38.67 -17.01
N ALA A 1000 13.24 -38.91 -17.55
CA ALA A 1000 13.56 -40.21 -18.13
C ALA A 1000 13.71 -41.31 -17.06
N THR A 1001 14.11 -40.94 -15.85
CA THR A 1001 14.05 -41.80 -14.66
C THR A 1001 13.55 -41.00 -13.46
N MET A 1002 13.15 -41.72 -12.39
CA MET A 1002 12.78 -41.12 -11.11
C MET A 1002 13.83 -41.48 -10.05
N PRO A 1003 13.92 -40.70 -8.95
CA PRO A 1003 14.67 -41.12 -7.78
C PRO A 1003 14.31 -42.52 -7.30
N THR A 1004 15.32 -43.26 -6.80
CA THR A 1004 15.10 -44.64 -6.34
C THR A 1004 14.16 -44.66 -5.14
N GLY A 1005 13.11 -45.47 -5.22
CA GLY A 1005 12.12 -45.64 -4.14
C GLY A 1005 10.90 -44.72 -4.23
N THR A 1006 10.82 -43.84 -5.23
CA THR A 1006 9.64 -43.01 -5.46
C THR A 1006 8.46 -43.85 -5.97
N THR A 1007 7.31 -43.67 -5.32
CA THR A 1007 6.04 -44.36 -5.56
C THR A 1007 4.89 -43.38 -5.79
N THR A 1008 4.76 -42.33 -4.96
CA THR A 1008 3.74 -41.29 -5.08
C THR A 1008 4.35 -39.91 -5.38
N GLY A 1009 5.66 -39.73 -5.23
CA GLY A 1009 6.33 -38.51 -5.69
C GLY A 1009 6.10 -37.31 -4.76
N GLY A 1010 5.55 -36.22 -5.30
CA GLY A 1010 5.31 -34.97 -4.57
C GLY A 1010 6.58 -34.31 -4.03
N GLY A 1011 6.43 -33.58 -2.92
CA GLY A 1011 7.53 -32.89 -2.23
C GLY A 1011 7.98 -31.60 -2.94
N SER A 1012 9.26 -31.25 -2.79
CA SER A 1012 9.86 -29.97 -3.25
C SER A 1012 10.90 -30.19 -4.34
N ILE A 1013 10.77 -29.52 -5.47
CA ILE A 1013 11.72 -29.58 -6.59
C ILE A 1013 12.24 -28.18 -6.93
N ALA A 1014 13.53 -28.06 -7.26
CA ALA A 1014 14.16 -26.81 -7.67
C ALA A 1014 15.16 -27.02 -8.80
N ILE A 1015 15.32 -26.00 -9.65
CA ILE A 1015 16.27 -25.99 -10.77
C ILE A 1015 17.26 -24.83 -10.61
N ALA A 1016 18.54 -25.10 -10.84
CA ALA A 1016 19.56 -24.06 -10.80
C ALA A 1016 19.23 -22.90 -11.76
N ALA A 1017 19.68 -21.68 -11.44
CA ALA A 1017 19.44 -20.49 -12.26
C ALA A 1017 19.79 -20.67 -13.75
N ASP A 1018 20.80 -21.49 -14.07
CA ASP A 1018 21.25 -21.81 -15.43
C ASP A 1018 20.81 -23.19 -15.95
N GLY A 1019 20.02 -23.95 -15.19
CA GLY A 1019 19.56 -25.29 -15.55
C GLY A 1019 20.60 -26.39 -15.39
N SER A 1020 21.79 -26.11 -14.86
CA SER A 1020 22.90 -27.07 -14.73
C SER A 1020 22.63 -28.24 -13.77
N SER A 1021 21.67 -28.09 -12.86
CA SER A 1021 21.26 -29.16 -11.95
C SER A 1021 19.84 -28.99 -11.45
N ILE A 1022 19.23 -30.12 -11.11
CA ILE A 1022 17.91 -30.24 -10.50
C ILE A 1022 18.08 -30.89 -9.14
N VAL A 1023 17.36 -30.42 -8.12
CA VAL A 1023 17.31 -31.05 -6.80
C VAL A 1023 15.85 -31.32 -6.44
N TRP A 1024 15.55 -32.55 -6.05
CA TRP A 1024 14.20 -32.99 -5.72
C TRP A 1024 14.20 -33.74 -4.38
N ALA A 1025 13.48 -33.19 -3.41
CA ALA A 1025 13.13 -33.86 -2.17
C ALA A 1025 11.72 -34.46 -2.32
N THR A 1026 11.63 -35.73 -2.72
CA THR A 1026 10.33 -36.41 -2.87
C THR A 1026 9.69 -36.63 -1.51
N GLN A 1027 8.36 -36.73 -1.47
CA GLN A 1027 7.63 -36.87 -0.20
C GLN A 1027 7.82 -38.25 0.44
N ASP A 1028 8.15 -39.27 -0.35
CA ASP A 1028 8.07 -40.68 0.01
C ASP A 1028 9.42 -41.41 0.05
N THR A 1029 10.54 -40.71 -0.19
CA THR A 1029 11.89 -41.29 -0.09
C THR A 1029 12.64 -40.78 1.14
N SER A 1030 13.64 -41.55 1.57
CA SER A 1030 14.48 -41.24 2.74
C SER A 1030 15.65 -40.29 2.42
N SER A 1031 15.67 -39.66 1.25
CA SER A 1031 16.77 -38.80 0.78
C SER A 1031 16.26 -37.61 -0.02
N VAL A 1032 17.11 -36.58 -0.14
CA VAL A 1032 17.00 -35.57 -1.19
C VAL A 1032 17.87 -36.04 -2.36
N TRP A 1033 17.46 -35.76 -3.59
CA TRP A 1033 18.12 -36.27 -4.79
C TRP A 1033 18.52 -35.12 -5.70
N TYR A 1034 19.63 -35.29 -6.41
CA TYR A 1034 20.05 -34.35 -7.44
C TYR A 1034 20.23 -35.04 -8.79
N SER A 1035 20.09 -34.26 -9.85
CA SER A 1035 20.38 -34.63 -11.23
C SER A 1035 21.22 -33.54 -11.89
N LYS A 1036 22.21 -33.94 -12.70
CA LYS A 1036 23.08 -33.05 -13.49
C LYS A 1036 22.84 -33.16 -15.00
N ASP A 1037 21.85 -33.96 -15.41
CA ASP A 1037 21.61 -34.34 -16.81
C ASP A 1037 20.15 -34.13 -17.25
N GLY A 1038 19.42 -33.28 -16.51
CA GLY A 1038 18.03 -32.94 -16.81
C GLY A 1038 17.01 -34.01 -16.38
N GLY A 1039 17.31 -34.76 -15.31
CA GLY A 1039 16.43 -35.81 -14.79
C GLY A 1039 16.57 -37.15 -15.52
N LYS A 1040 17.70 -37.39 -16.20
CA LYS A 1040 17.99 -38.70 -16.79
C LYS A 1040 18.54 -39.67 -15.77
N THR A 1041 19.36 -39.17 -14.84
CA THR A 1041 19.86 -39.91 -13.68
C THR A 1041 19.68 -39.10 -12.40
N TRP A 1042 19.49 -39.81 -11.29
CA TRP A 1042 19.30 -39.24 -9.95
C TRP A 1042 20.27 -39.88 -8.96
N THR A 1043 20.91 -39.05 -8.13
CA THR A 1043 21.82 -39.49 -7.07
C THR A 1043 21.43 -38.85 -5.74
N ALA A 1044 21.54 -39.58 -4.64
CA ALA A 1044 21.20 -39.05 -3.32
C ALA A 1044 22.18 -37.95 -2.89
N SER A 1045 21.63 -36.82 -2.45
CA SER A 1045 22.36 -35.74 -1.78
C SER A 1045 22.74 -36.15 -0.36
N THR A 1046 23.86 -35.63 0.16
CA THR A 1046 24.32 -35.88 1.53
C THR A 1046 24.27 -34.61 2.40
N GLY A 1047 24.15 -34.76 3.71
CA GLY A 1047 24.18 -33.63 4.66
C GLY A 1047 22.89 -32.80 4.75
N ILE A 1048 21.80 -33.30 4.17
CA ILE A 1048 20.46 -32.69 4.21
C ILE A 1048 19.43 -33.71 4.68
N GLN A 1049 18.43 -33.25 5.44
CA GLN A 1049 17.32 -34.10 5.88
C GLN A 1049 16.35 -34.35 4.71
N ALA A 1050 15.88 -35.59 4.56
CA ALA A 1050 14.83 -35.94 3.59
C ALA A 1050 13.61 -35.02 3.72
N GLN A 1051 12.90 -34.78 2.60
CA GLN A 1051 11.70 -33.92 2.54
C GLN A 1051 11.90 -32.48 3.06
N SER A 1052 13.14 -31.99 3.15
CA SER A 1052 13.39 -30.55 3.33
C SER A 1052 12.85 -29.79 2.11
N GLN A 1053 12.31 -28.58 2.33
CA GLN A 1053 12.04 -27.67 1.22
C GLN A 1053 13.35 -27.34 0.53
N ILE A 1054 13.37 -27.40 -0.80
CA ILE A 1054 14.54 -27.05 -1.61
C ILE A 1054 14.21 -25.81 -2.43
N VAL A 1055 15.10 -24.81 -2.35
CA VAL A 1055 15.06 -23.64 -3.23
C VAL A 1055 16.43 -23.45 -3.88
N ALA A 1056 16.45 -23.13 -5.18
CA ALA A 1056 17.67 -22.74 -5.87
C ALA A 1056 17.98 -21.28 -5.62
N ASP A 1057 19.27 -20.94 -5.53
CA ASP A 1057 19.69 -19.55 -5.61
C ASP A 1057 19.39 -19.01 -7.01
N ARG A 1058 18.73 -17.86 -7.07
CA ARG A 1058 18.28 -17.27 -8.33
C ARG A 1058 19.38 -16.49 -9.05
N ALA A 1059 20.42 -16.04 -8.35
CA ALA A 1059 21.52 -15.27 -8.93
C ALA A 1059 22.76 -16.12 -9.25
N LYS A 1060 23.00 -17.19 -8.47
CA LYS A 1060 24.20 -18.03 -8.56
C LYS A 1060 23.86 -19.49 -8.87
N ALA A 1061 24.18 -19.91 -10.09
CA ALA A 1061 24.11 -21.31 -10.50
C ALA A 1061 24.93 -22.24 -9.58
N GLY A 1062 24.41 -23.45 -9.34
CA GLY A 1062 25.03 -24.46 -8.48
C GLY A 1062 24.85 -24.23 -6.99
N VAL A 1063 24.14 -23.19 -6.55
CA VAL A 1063 23.83 -22.95 -5.15
C VAL A 1063 22.37 -23.33 -4.86
N PHE A 1064 22.16 -24.12 -3.81
CA PHE A 1064 20.84 -24.52 -3.33
C PHE A 1064 20.75 -24.35 -1.82
N TYR A 1065 19.55 -24.08 -1.34
CA TYR A 1065 19.23 -24.01 0.09
C TYR A 1065 18.19 -25.07 0.43
N GLY A 1066 18.44 -25.80 1.51
CA GLY A 1066 17.53 -26.79 2.06
C GLY A 1066 17.02 -26.34 3.41
N TYR A 1067 15.70 -26.23 3.57
CA TYR A 1067 15.07 -25.85 4.84
C TYR A 1067 14.16 -26.95 5.36
N SER A 1068 14.46 -27.47 6.54
CA SER A 1068 13.60 -28.43 7.23
C SER A 1068 12.65 -27.70 8.17
N GLY A 1069 11.39 -27.53 7.75
CA GLY A 1069 10.33 -27.02 8.60
C GLY A 1069 10.03 -27.93 9.81
N ARG A 1070 10.53 -29.17 9.85
CA ARG A 1070 10.35 -30.05 11.03
C ARG A 1070 11.33 -29.76 12.15
N THR A 1071 12.55 -29.36 11.81
CA THR A 1071 13.64 -29.16 12.78
C THR A 1071 14.12 -27.72 12.84
N GLY A 1072 13.57 -26.82 12.02
CA GLY A 1072 13.99 -25.41 11.96
C GLY A 1072 15.45 -25.28 11.51
N THR A 1073 15.90 -26.13 10.59
CA THR A 1073 17.29 -26.24 10.16
C THR A 1073 17.46 -25.76 8.73
N LEU A 1074 18.38 -24.83 8.51
CA LEU A 1074 18.78 -24.33 7.20
C LEU A 1074 20.14 -24.94 6.81
N THR A 1075 20.18 -25.47 5.59
CA THR A 1075 21.36 -26.08 4.97
C THR A 1075 21.64 -25.42 3.62
N MET A 1076 22.89 -25.48 3.15
CA MET A 1076 23.31 -24.91 1.87
C MET A 1076 24.22 -25.88 1.11
N SER A 1077 24.05 -25.93 -0.20
CA SER A 1077 24.92 -26.62 -1.15
C SER A 1077 25.51 -25.61 -2.12
N THR A 1078 26.78 -25.78 -2.48
CA THR A 1078 27.51 -24.95 -3.46
C THR A 1078 28.07 -25.76 -4.64
N ASP A 1079 27.80 -27.07 -4.68
CA ASP A 1079 28.22 -28.01 -5.71
C ASP A 1079 27.03 -28.50 -6.57
N GLY A 1080 25.93 -27.75 -6.53
CA GLY A 1080 24.67 -27.97 -7.23
C GLY A 1080 23.90 -29.19 -6.73
N GLY A 1081 23.81 -29.34 -5.41
CA GLY A 1081 22.95 -30.29 -4.73
C GLY A 1081 23.62 -31.62 -4.34
N VAL A 1082 24.93 -31.77 -4.50
CA VAL A 1082 25.62 -33.04 -4.16
C VAL A 1082 25.80 -33.16 -2.66
N THR A 1083 26.36 -32.12 -2.03
CA THR A 1083 26.58 -32.05 -0.58
C THR A 1083 25.94 -30.79 0.00
N PHE A 1084 25.32 -30.94 1.17
CA PHE A 1084 24.73 -29.86 1.95
C PHE A 1084 25.43 -29.75 3.30
N SER A 1085 25.63 -28.52 3.77
CA SER A 1085 26.13 -28.22 5.11
C SER A 1085 25.11 -27.41 5.88
N THR A 1086 24.91 -27.73 7.17
CA THR A 1086 24.08 -26.91 8.07
C THR A 1086 24.72 -25.54 8.26
N ILE A 1087 23.95 -24.49 7.98
CA ILE A 1087 24.36 -23.09 8.18
C ILE A 1087 23.63 -22.41 9.33
N GLN A 1088 22.42 -22.88 9.69
CA GLN A 1088 21.67 -22.35 10.83
C GLN A 1088 20.66 -23.35 11.39
N THR A 1089 20.38 -23.27 12.69
CA THR A 1089 19.32 -24.02 13.40
C THR A 1089 18.49 -23.07 14.26
N GLY A 1090 17.36 -23.56 14.81
CA GLY A 1090 16.50 -22.76 15.69
C GLY A 1090 15.56 -21.81 14.97
N LEU A 1091 15.33 -22.02 13.68
CA LEU A 1091 14.32 -21.31 12.89
C LEU A 1091 12.91 -21.84 13.21
N PRO A 1092 11.84 -21.13 12.79
CA PRO A 1092 10.46 -21.60 12.95
C PRO A 1092 10.25 -23.06 12.49
N ILE A 1093 9.25 -23.72 13.06
CA ILE A 1093 8.86 -25.09 12.68
C ILE A 1093 7.40 -25.16 12.27
N ALA A 1094 7.08 -26.08 11.36
CA ALA A 1094 5.72 -26.36 10.93
C ALA A 1094 4.92 -27.04 12.05
N VAL A 1095 3.68 -26.61 12.20
CA VAL A 1095 2.68 -27.24 13.07
C VAL A 1095 1.53 -27.75 12.22
N PRO A 1096 1.01 -28.97 12.47
CA PRO A 1096 -0.11 -29.52 11.70
C PRO A 1096 -1.29 -28.55 11.62
N PHE A 1097 -1.97 -28.55 10.45
CA PHE A 1097 -3.16 -27.73 10.17
C PHE A 1097 -2.95 -26.21 10.22
N THR A 1098 -1.70 -25.74 10.18
CA THR A 1098 -1.37 -24.31 10.03
C THR A 1098 -0.47 -24.11 8.82
N PRO A 1099 -0.47 -22.90 8.19
CA PRO A 1099 0.49 -22.58 7.15
C PRO A 1099 1.93 -22.85 7.61
N ALA A 1100 2.69 -23.60 6.81
CA ALA A 1100 4.07 -23.95 7.14
C ALA A 1100 5.02 -22.76 6.90
N PRO A 1101 6.09 -22.61 7.69
CA PRO A 1101 7.19 -21.71 7.36
C PRO A 1101 7.75 -22.04 5.97
N THR A 1102 7.96 -21.02 5.13
CA THR A 1102 8.38 -21.21 3.74
C THR A 1102 9.58 -20.33 3.42
N LEU A 1103 10.65 -20.94 2.88
CA LEU A 1103 11.87 -20.26 2.44
C LEU A 1103 11.72 -19.77 0.99
N TYR A 1104 12.20 -18.57 0.72
CA TYR A 1104 12.20 -17.90 -0.59
C TYR A 1104 13.60 -17.40 -0.94
N SER A 1105 13.98 -17.49 -2.22
CA SER A 1105 15.22 -16.91 -2.76
C SER A 1105 14.89 -15.89 -3.85
N LEU A 1106 15.52 -14.72 -3.76
CA LEU A 1106 15.30 -13.57 -4.65
C LEU A 1106 16.43 -13.45 -5.70
N PRO A 1107 16.14 -12.92 -6.90
CA PRO A 1107 17.05 -12.93 -8.06
C PRO A 1107 18.10 -11.82 -8.12
N ASP A 1108 18.06 -10.84 -7.22
CA ASP A 1108 18.94 -9.67 -7.22
C ASP A 1108 20.33 -9.95 -6.63
N ALA A 1109 20.47 -10.92 -5.73
CA ALA A 1109 21.77 -11.31 -5.18
C ALA A 1109 21.81 -12.76 -4.66
N GLN A 1110 22.99 -13.38 -4.68
CA GLN A 1110 23.20 -14.68 -4.05
C GLN A 1110 22.91 -14.59 -2.55
N GLY A 1111 22.17 -15.56 -2.02
CA GLY A 1111 21.83 -15.63 -0.60
C GLY A 1111 20.83 -14.56 -0.18
N HIS A 1112 20.17 -13.85 -1.10
CA HIS A 1112 19.03 -13.02 -0.74
C HIS A 1112 17.83 -13.93 -0.42
N LEU A 1113 17.71 -14.25 0.86
CA LEU A 1113 16.77 -15.23 1.38
C LEU A 1113 15.78 -14.58 2.34
N TRP A 1114 14.53 -15.01 2.23
CA TRP A 1114 13.44 -14.66 3.13
C TRP A 1114 12.76 -15.93 3.64
N LEU A 1115 12.32 -15.95 4.89
CA LEU A 1115 11.59 -17.05 5.49
C LEU A 1115 10.35 -16.52 6.20
N THR A 1116 9.17 -16.97 5.77
CA THR A 1116 7.93 -16.73 6.51
C THR A 1116 7.89 -17.61 7.76
N ALA A 1117 7.29 -17.10 8.84
CA ALA A 1117 7.19 -17.85 10.10
C ALA A 1117 6.02 -18.87 10.12
N GLY A 1118 5.14 -18.83 9.12
CA GLY A 1118 3.97 -19.68 9.04
C GLY A 1118 2.81 -19.17 9.93
N GLY A 1119 1.81 -20.01 10.17
CA GLY A 1119 0.63 -19.64 10.96
C GLY A 1119 0.85 -19.65 12.48
N ASN A 1120 1.83 -20.44 12.95
CA ASN A 1120 2.03 -20.73 14.37
C ASN A 1120 3.10 -19.85 15.06
N ALA A 1121 4.07 -19.33 14.32
CA ALA A 1121 5.12 -18.47 14.86
C ALA A 1121 4.98 -17.04 14.33
N ASP A 1122 5.44 -16.09 15.14
CA ASP A 1122 5.41 -14.68 14.78
C ASP A 1122 6.66 -14.29 13.97
N GLY A 1123 6.51 -13.28 13.12
CA GLY A 1123 7.63 -12.65 12.41
C GLY A 1123 7.78 -12.98 10.94
N LEU A 1124 8.79 -12.33 10.35
CA LEU A 1124 9.32 -12.56 9.02
C LEU A 1124 10.84 -12.49 9.15
N TYR A 1125 11.57 -13.37 8.47
CA TYR A 1125 13.03 -13.46 8.59
C TYR A 1125 13.69 -13.14 7.25
N THR A 1126 14.84 -12.46 7.30
CA THR A 1126 15.66 -12.18 6.11
C THR A 1126 17.14 -12.41 6.41
N ASN A 1127 17.95 -12.59 5.36
CA ASN A 1127 19.38 -12.80 5.50
C ASN A 1127 20.11 -11.53 5.97
N THR A 1128 20.75 -11.60 7.13
CA THR A 1128 21.70 -10.58 7.65
C THR A 1128 23.15 -11.06 7.63
N GLY A 1129 23.39 -12.29 7.18
CA GLY A 1129 24.71 -12.88 6.98
C GLY A 1129 25.33 -12.52 5.62
N SER A 1130 26.36 -13.27 5.23
CA SER A 1130 27.01 -13.09 3.92
C SER A 1130 26.40 -14.00 2.85
N ALA A 1131 26.67 -13.72 1.56
CA ALA A 1131 26.21 -14.59 0.47
C ALA A 1131 26.72 -16.05 0.57
N ALA A 1132 27.90 -16.25 1.16
CA ALA A 1132 28.53 -17.57 1.34
C ALA A 1132 28.16 -18.25 2.68
N SER A 1133 27.60 -17.50 3.62
CA SER A 1133 27.09 -18.02 4.89
C SER A 1133 25.88 -17.17 5.33
N PRO A 1134 24.71 -17.42 4.70
CA PRO A 1134 23.49 -16.73 5.08
C PRO A 1134 23.12 -17.00 6.54
N GLN A 1135 22.52 -16.01 7.20
CA GLN A 1135 21.97 -16.09 8.54
C GLN A 1135 20.63 -15.35 8.54
N LEU A 1136 19.54 -16.09 8.73
CA LEU A 1136 18.18 -15.56 8.76
C LEU A 1136 17.86 -14.99 10.14
N THR A 1137 17.59 -13.69 10.18
CA THR A 1137 17.23 -12.95 11.39
C THR A 1137 15.82 -12.38 11.23
N GLN A 1138 15.05 -12.39 12.31
CA GLN A 1138 13.70 -11.83 12.32
C GLN A 1138 13.77 -10.31 12.13
N ILE A 1139 12.92 -9.77 11.26
CA ILE A 1139 12.75 -8.32 11.08
C ILE A 1139 11.70 -7.76 12.05
N ALA A 1140 11.86 -6.49 12.44
CA ALA A 1140 10.89 -5.81 13.27
C ALA A 1140 9.62 -5.42 12.48
N GLY A 1141 8.49 -5.27 13.17
CA GLY A 1141 7.28 -4.66 12.61
C GLY A 1141 6.30 -5.61 11.91
N VAL A 1142 6.67 -6.89 11.68
CA VAL A 1142 5.76 -7.92 11.14
C VAL A 1142 5.39 -8.90 12.24
N GLN A 1143 4.11 -8.94 12.61
CA GLN A 1143 3.61 -9.83 13.67
C GLN A 1143 3.44 -11.25 13.14
N LYS A 1144 2.83 -11.43 11.97
CA LYS A 1144 2.69 -12.75 11.33
C LYS A 1144 2.97 -12.67 9.84
N SER A 1145 3.58 -13.72 9.29
CA SER A 1145 3.74 -13.89 7.85
C SER A 1145 3.43 -15.32 7.44
N THR A 1146 2.42 -15.50 6.59
CA THR A 1146 2.01 -16.81 6.08
C THR A 1146 2.57 -17.07 4.69
N SER A 1147 2.66 -16.03 3.86
CA SER A 1147 3.11 -16.12 2.47
C SER A 1147 3.92 -14.89 2.07
N LEU A 1148 4.88 -15.07 1.16
CA LEU A 1148 5.71 -13.97 0.65
C LEU A 1148 5.90 -14.11 -0.86
N GLY A 1149 5.80 -12.99 -1.56
CA GLY A 1149 6.17 -12.85 -2.97
C GLY A 1149 7.11 -11.67 -3.17
N TYR A 1150 7.81 -11.65 -4.31
CA TYR A 1150 8.62 -10.52 -4.74
C TYR A 1150 8.25 -10.12 -6.17
N GLY A 1151 8.41 -8.85 -6.49
CA GLY A 1151 8.14 -8.28 -7.81
C GLY A 1151 9.11 -7.17 -8.17
N LYS A 1152 8.85 -6.54 -9.31
CA LYS A 1152 9.70 -5.47 -9.88
C LYS A 1152 9.95 -4.39 -8.83
N ALA A 1153 11.18 -3.89 -8.76
CA ALA A 1153 11.53 -2.75 -7.92
C ALA A 1153 10.70 -1.50 -8.30
N ALA A 1154 10.43 -0.64 -7.31
CA ALA A 1154 9.83 0.67 -7.56
C ALA A 1154 10.73 1.54 -8.45
N PRO A 1155 10.17 2.43 -9.28
CA PRO A 1155 10.97 3.35 -10.09
C PRO A 1155 12.01 4.11 -9.23
N GLY A 1156 13.29 4.03 -9.62
CA GLY A 1156 14.39 4.64 -8.88
C GLY A 1156 14.94 3.85 -7.68
N SER A 1157 14.33 2.70 -7.33
CA SER A 1157 14.83 1.78 -6.30
C SER A 1157 15.60 0.61 -6.91
N SER A 1158 16.64 0.15 -6.21
CA SER A 1158 17.31 -1.12 -6.50
C SER A 1158 16.74 -2.30 -5.70
N GLN A 1159 15.87 -2.03 -4.72
CA GLN A 1159 15.26 -3.06 -3.88
C GLN A 1159 14.02 -3.62 -4.58
N LEU A 1160 13.93 -4.96 -4.68
CA LEU A 1160 12.73 -5.61 -5.17
C LEU A 1160 11.54 -5.30 -4.28
N THR A 1161 10.36 -5.22 -4.89
CA THR A 1161 9.12 -5.04 -4.14
C THR A 1161 8.76 -6.34 -3.45
N LEU A 1162 8.46 -6.30 -2.15
CA LEU A 1162 7.99 -7.46 -1.39
C LEU A 1162 6.48 -7.37 -1.21
N PHE A 1163 5.81 -8.50 -1.32
CA PHE A 1163 4.40 -8.68 -1.01
C PHE A 1163 4.26 -9.75 0.06
N ILE A 1164 3.49 -9.51 1.11
CA ILE A 1164 3.26 -10.51 2.15
C ILE A 1164 1.79 -10.64 2.50
N ALA A 1165 1.35 -11.87 2.73
CA ALA A 1165 0.12 -12.16 3.45
C ALA A 1165 0.46 -12.36 4.93
N GLY A 1166 -0.25 -11.68 5.82
CA GLY A 1166 0.06 -11.75 7.25
C GLY A 1166 -0.58 -10.66 8.08
N THR A 1167 0.00 -10.40 9.25
CA THR A 1167 -0.47 -9.39 10.20
C THR A 1167 0.62 -8.36 10.43
N ILE A 1168 0.28 -7.09 10.22
CA ILE A 1168 1.12 -5.93 10.55
C ILE A 1168 0.31 -4.97 11.44
N GLY A 1169 0.87 -4.64 12.60
CA GLY A 1169 0.14 -3.97 13.67
C GLY A 1169 -0.99 -4.87 14.17
N THR A 1170 -2.23 -4.41 14.03
CA THR A 1170 -3.44 -5.17 14.36
C THR A 1170 -4.21 -5.65 13.12
N GLN A 1171 -3.70 -5.36 11.92
CA GLN A 1171 -4.40 -5.58 10.66
C GLN A 1171 -3.88 -6.84 9.98
N TRP A 1172 -4.79 -7.75 9.64
CA TRP A 1172 -4.50 -8.87 8.75
C TRP A 1172 -4.80 -8.50 7.29
N GLY A 1173 -4.02 -9.03 6.36
CA GLY A 1173 -4.26 -8.85 4.92
C GLY A 1173 -3.01 -9.00 4.07
N LEU A 1174 -3.07 -8.41 2.87
CA LEU A 1174 -1.98 -8.35 1.90
C LEU A 1174 -1.26 -7.00 2.02
N PHE A 1175 0.06 -7.05 2.18
CA PHE A 1175 0.89 -5.86 2.35
C PHE A 1175 1.99 -5.79 1.29
N ARG A 1176 2.40 -4.56 0.95
CA ARG A 1176 3.49 -4.27 0.02
C ARG A 1176 4.58 -3.45 0.71
N SER A 1177 5.85 -3.82 0.47
CA SER A 1177 7.03 -3.04 0.83
C SER A 1177 7.87 -2.75 -0.41
N THR A 1178 8.37 -1.53 -0.55
CA THR A 1178 9.23 -1.09 -1.67
C THR A 1178 10.63 -0.68 -1.21
N ASP A 1179 10.95 -0.95 0.06
CA ASP A 1179 12.17 -0.49 0.76
C ASP A 1179 12.89 -1.63 1.49
N GLY A 1180 12.78 -2.85 0.95
CA GLY A 1180 13.45 -4.04 1.50
C GLY A 1180 12.84 -4.54 2.82
N GLY A 1181 11.55 -4.29 3.05
CA GLY A 1181 10.82 -4.76 4.24
C GLY A 1181 10.88 -3.82 5.44
N ALA A 1182 11.44 -2.61 5.28
CA ALA A 1182 11.53 -1.61 6.36
C ALA A 1182 10.18 -0.98 6.68
N SER A 1183 9.32 -0.76 5.67
CA SER A 1183 7.95 -0.29 5.85
C SER A 1183 6.97 -1.04 4.95
N TRP A 1184 5.71 -1.08 5.39
CA TRP A 1184 4.65 -1.87 4.77
C TRP A 1184 3.36 -1.07 4.63
N ILE A 1185 2.67 -1.26 3.51
CA ILE A 1185 1.35 -0.67 3.24
C ILE A 1185 0.38 -1.80 2.94
N ARG A 1186 -0.77 -1.82 3.62
CA ARG A 1186 -1.86 -2.76 3.29
C ARG A 1186 -2.42 -2.38 1.92
N ILE A 1187 -2.48 -3.35 1.01
CA ILE A 1187 -2.94 -3.15 -0.37
C ILE A 1187 -4.32 -3.76 -0.64
N ASN A 1188 -4.79 -4.64 0.23
CA ASN A 1188 -6.20 -5.05 0.26
C ASN A 1188 -6.99 -4.24 1.32
N ASP A 1189 -8.30 -4.48 1.35
CA ASP A 1189 -9.25 -3.87 2.28
C ASP A 1189 -10.22 -4.93 2.82
N ASP A 1190 -11.03 -4.57 3.82
CA ASP A 1190 -11.90 -5.51 4.55
C ASP A 1190 -12.99 -6.17 3.69
N ALA A 1191 -13.29 -5.63 2.50
CA ALA A 1191 -14.19 -6.29 1.55
C ALA A 1191 -13.48 -7.33 0.67
N HIS A 1192 -12.14 -7.37 0.69
CA HIS A 1192 -11.28 -8.14 -0.20
C HIS A 1192 -10.25 -8.98 0.58
N GLN A 1193 -10.74 -10.00 1.28
CA GLN A 1193 -10.02 -10.92 2.17
C GLN A 1193 -9.99 -12.38 1.66
N TYR A 1194 -10.94 -12.77 0.80
CA TYR A 1194 -10.99 -14.00 0.00
C TYR A 1194 -10.98 -15.33 0.78
N GLY A 1195 -11.52 -15.33 2.00
CA GLY A 1195 -11.44 -16.45 2.92
C GLY A 1195 -10.02 -16.73 3.41
N GLY A 1196 -9.06 -15.81 3.25
CA GLY A 1196 -7.65 -16.09 3.47
C GLY A 1196 -6.81 -15.83 2.22
N ILE A 1197 -5.50 -15.71 2.42
CA ILE A 1197 -4.53 -15.57 1.33
C ILE A 1197 -3.41 -16.60 1.56
N ASP A 1198 -3.26 -17.54 0.62
CA ASP A 1198 -2.37 -18.71 0.78
C ASP A 1198 -1.04 -18.52 0.07
N HIS A 1199 -1.05 -18.34 -1.25
CA HIS A 1199 0.16 -18.19 -2.07
C HIS A 1199 0.26 -16.77 -2.61
N VAL A 1200 1.43 -16.14 -2.52
CA VAL A 1200 1.67 -14.78 -3.01
C VAL A 1200 2.91 -14.77 -3.91
N THR A 1201 2.81 -14.13 -5.08
CA THR A 1201 3.96 -13.87 -5.95
C THR A 1201 3.80 -12.51 -6.64
N GLY A 1202 4.87 -11.75 -6.78
CA GLY A 1202 4.84 -10.45 -7.47
C GLY A 1202 5.25 -10.59 -8.92
N ASP A 1203 4.89 -9.60 -9.74
CA ASP A 1203 5.33 -9.55 -11.14
C ASP A 1203 6.68 -8.84 -11.28
N MET A 1204 7.68 -9.52 -11.83
CA MET A 1204 8.99 -8.93 -12.14
C MET A 1204 8.99 -8.04 -13.40
N ARG A 1205 7.94 -8.12 -14.21
CA ARG A 1205 7.75 -7.35 -15.44
C ARG A 1205 7.10 -6.00 -15.15
N THR A 1206 6.11 -5.98 -14.25
CA THR A 1206 5.23 -4.85 -13.98
C THR A 1206 5.28 -4.44 -12.51
N PHE A 1207 5.71 -3.21 -12.21
CA PHE A 1207 5.74 -2.70 -10.83
C PHE A 1207 4.35 -2.69 -10.21
N GLY A 1208 4.28 -3.04 -8.93
CA GLY A 1208 3.03 -3.03 -8.16
C GLY A 1208 2.08 -4.19 -8.47
N THR A 1209 2.27 -4.96 -9.54
CA THR A 1209 1.42 -6.12 -9.82
C THR A 1209 1.74 -7.28 -8.88
N VAL A 1210 0.69 -7.85 -8.29
CA VAL A 1210 0.75 -9.01 -7.40
C VAL A 1210 -0.28 -10.05 -7.83
N TYR A 1211 0.10 -11.31 -7.73
CA TYR A 1211 -0.74 -12.49 -7.91
C TYR A 1211 -0.83 -13.22 -6.58
N PHE A 1212 -2.02 -13.66 -6.20
CA PHE A 1212 -2.20 -14.46 -4.99
C PHE A 1212 -3.39 -15.39 -5.09
N SER A 1213 -3.47 -16.41 -4.25
CA SER A 1213 -4.63 -17.30 -4.17
C SER A 1213 -5.47 -17.01 -2.92
N GLY A 1214 -6.79 -17.08 -3.07
CA GLY A 1214 -7.73 -17.12 -1.96
C GLY A 1214 -8.13 -18.55 -1.59
N SER A 1215 -8.70 -18.74 -0.41
CA SER A 1215 -9.15 -20.06 0.07
C SER A 1215 -10.34 -20.57 -0.75
N GLY A 1216 -10.08 -21.38 -1.77
CA GLY A 1216 -11.12 -21.84 -2.70
C GLY A 1216 -11.67 -20.74 -3.62
N ARG A 1217 -10.98 -19.60 -3.76
CA ARG A 1217 -11.39 -18.46 -4.61
C ARG A 1217 -10.52 -18.28 -5.86
N GLY A 1218 -9.84 -19.36 -6.25
CA GLY A 1218 -8.91 -19.37 -7.36
C GLY A 1218 -7.74 -18.41 -7.17
N ILE A 1219 -7.25 -17.89 -8.29
CA ILE A 1219 -6.14 -16.95 -8.33
C ILE A 1219 -6.70 -15.54 -8.53
N LEU A 1220 -6.20 -14.61 -7.75
CA LEU A 1220 -6.46 -13.19 -7.84
C LEU A 1220 -5.20 -12.44 -8.28
N TRP A 1221 -5.41 -11.32 -8.94
CA TRP A 1221 -4.35 -10.39 -9.27
C TRP A 1221 -4.81 -8.97 -9.07
N GLY A 1222 -3.86 -8.11 -8.69
CA GLY A 1222 -4.11 -6.70 -8.52
C GLY A 1222 -2.91 -5.90 -8.99
N THR A 1223 -3.18 -4.72 -9.54
CA THR A 1223 -2.16 -3.79 -9.99
C THR A 1223 -2.40 -2.41 -9.38
N SER A 1224 -1.32 -1.65 -9.19
CA SER A 1224 -1.33 -0.28 -8.71
C SER A 1224 -0.82 0.61 -9.84
N ALA A 1225 -1.57 1.66 -10.19
CA ALA A 1225 -1.10 2.68 -11.13
C ALA A 1225 0.01 3.58 -10.55
N ASN A 1226 0.22 3.51 -9.23
CA ASN A 1226 1.19 4.29 -8.45
C ASN A 1226 2.46 3.50 -8.12
#